data_AF-A0A183BZW8-F1
#
_entry.id   AF-A0A183BZW8-F1
#
_cell.length_a   1.000
_cell.length_b   1.000
_cell.length_c   1.000
_cell.angle_alpha   90.00
_cell.angle_beta   90.00
_cell.angle_gamma   90.00
#
_symmetry.space_group_name_H-M   'P 1'
#
loop_
_entity.id
_entity.type
_entity.pdbx_description
1 polymer ?
#
loop_
_entity_poly.entity_id
_entity_poly.type
_entity_poly.pdbx_seq_one_letter_code
_entity_poly.pdbx_strand_id
1 'polypeptide(L)'
;MGFVPSLIVRLLQGTSFPLQMILIGSVSKEWIPAASTGSHLLLLSMHYQLGPLVSMAAAGQFCASRWRWPALNKFSEFYVLNFDIRETSISASITFLVALVVKSLASPLNTFISSFMSESQRVKLFVFIPQSIQICCFVSLALLPKILLSTLTIPIWLVQILYTSVVAFAGLDFLGVVRCAQMISQSFSHILMNWISAINSLILLLLPIFVTFAVPNQNVEEWARVFVGIAILLVFSMAIFLLFGKSLPRRWTKAEVAEEKRKQQAKDCVQPVEMSIVIDSTEITSMRNYPENSVQSEKELHELTQFTIEWAHNNGLILRASEYKTTSDIAEFAPAMQLLYFRVGNDLEFLLNAYNDVIKTDRHIREMVKIVREAHEEGIKQPITLLIMRADYMLNSLKDSENDNEQQQQLEVKQIEVNTGAIVALGIDHRTTELHRQVLKRAGLNTLNSPDNVGDTNLAESLFMAWKAFGNSKALMVFLTVPSFGYKFDLHQLACKLKRLSNDQMDIEYVSHKDGQTQLKLGDDFSLLLNGKVVGVVYSCISALGYLITAASMEVRRTIERSTAIKAPSLAHAISSSKKIQQLLAMPGEVERFFPDPADADKVAAIRETFAELWGLDKNDDATERLIENAIEHPEKYVLKPNRECGGNNFYDEKLADKLRSLPQNERVSYILMQKLSPTTFKNYFLRPFHEPKLSTVVGELGIYGTLVGNILDGSVQHNVQSGHLLRTKLAGVNEGGISVGTGVGDSPYLF
;
A
#
# COMPACT_ATOMS: atom_id res chain seq x y z
N MET A 1 26.69 6.64 -42.67
CA MET A 1 26.90 7.33 -41.37
C MET A 1 28.29 7.02 -40.83
N GLY A 2 28.83 7.85 -39.91
CA GLY A 2 30.06 7.55 -39.16
C GLY A 2 29.81 6.73 -37.88
N PHE A 3 30.88 6.31 -37.20
CA PHE A 3 30.82 5.42 -36.02
C PHE A 3 29.94 5.95 -34.89
N VAL A 4 30.11 7.21 -34.48
CA VAL A 4 29.40 7.78 -33.31
C VAL A 4 27.86 7.84 -33.52
N PRO A 5 27.32 8.36 -34.64
CA PRO A 5 25.88 8.24 -34.93
C PRO A 5 25.37 6.80 -34.94
N SER A 6 26.12 5.86 -35.53
CA SER A 6 25.74 4.43 -35.54
C SER A 6 25.73 3.82 -34.14
N LEU A 7 26.67 4.20 -33.28
CA LEU A 7 26.73 3.78 -31.88
C LEU A 7 25.55 4.34 -31.07
N ILE A 8 25.19 5.61 -31.25
CA ILE A 8 24.03 6.24 -30.61
C ILE A 8 22.73 5.53 -31.02
N VAL A 9 22.54 5.25 -32.32
CA VAL A 9 21.37 4.49 -32.82
C VAL A 9 21.34 3.08 -32.23
N ARG A 10 22.49 2.40 -32.09
CA ARG A 10 22.57 1.08 -31.45
C ARG A 10 22.30 1.11 -29.94
N LEU A 11 22.71 2.16 -29.23
CA LEU A 11 22.37 2.36 -27.82
C LEU A 11 20.87 2.59 -27.63
N LEU A 12 20.25 3.45 -28.45
CA LEU A 12 18.79 3.69 -28.42
C LEU A 12 17.98 2.45 -28.78
N GLN A 13 18.44 1.65 -29.75
CA GLN A 13 17.86 0.33 -30.04
C GLN A 13 18.01 -0.62 -28.84
N GLY A 14 19.18 -0.63 -28.21
CA GLY A 14 19.53 -1.49 -27.08
C GLY A 14 18.80 -1.18 -25.78
N THR A 15 18.43 0.07 -25.51
CA THR A 15 17.63 0.46 -24.34
C THR A 15 16.12 0.23 -24.54
N SER A 16 15.64 0.28 -25.79
CA SER A 16 14.23 0.04 -26.11
C SER A 16 13.77 -1.40 -25.83
N PHE A 17 14.62 -2.39 -26.13
CA PHE A 17 14.27 -3.82 -26.04
C PHE A 17 14.04 -4.33 -24.59
N PRO A 18 14.88 -4.00 -23.58
CA PRO A 18 14.59 -4.32 -22.18
C PRO A 18 13.34 -3.63 -21.65
N LEU A 19 13.11 -2.36 -22.02
CA LEU A 19 11.93 -1.61 -21.61
C LEU A 19 10.63 -2.27 -22.12
N GLN A 20 10.66 -2.82 -23.34
CA GLN A 20 9.56 -3.61 -23.92
C GLN A 20 9.32 -4.93 -23.17
N MET A 21 10.38 -5.65 -22.77
CA MET A 21 10.26 -6.88 -21.96
C MET A 21 9.68 -6.61 -20.56
N ILE A 22 10.07 -5.50 -19.92
CA ILE A 22 9.48 -5.03 -18.65
C ILE A 22 8.00 -4.71 -18.84
N LEU A 23 7.65 -3.94 -19.88
CA LEU A 23 6.26 -3.56 -20.17
C LEU A 23 5.38 -4.79 -20.41
N ILE A 24 5.87 -5.78 -21.16
CA ILE A 24 5.21 -7.08 -21.33
C ILE A 24 5.01 -7.77 -19.97
N GLY A 25 6.04 -7.79 -19.12
CA GLY A 25 5.99 -8.39 -17.78
C GLY A 25 4.95 -7.78 -16.85
N SER A 26 4.90 -6.44 -16.75
CA SER A 26 4.01 -5.74 -15.81
C SER A 26 2.57 -5.61 -16.34
N VAL A 27 2.38 -5.16 -17.59
CA VAL A 27 1.04 -4.91 -18.14
C VAL A 27 0.21 -6.20 -18.18
N SER A 28 0.83 -7.32 -18.57
CA SER A 28 0.13 -8.62 -18.61
C SER A 28 -0.16 -9.26 -17.25
N LYS A 29 0.39 -8.70 -16.16
CA LYS A 29 0.10 -9.10 -14.78
C LYS A 29 -1.00 -8.22 -14.15
N GLU A 30 -0.94 -6.90 -14.37
CA GLU A 30 -1.78 -5.92 -13.66
C GLU A 30 -3.02 -5.48 -14.43
N TRP A 31 -3.01 -5.51 -15.77
CA TRP A 31 -4.05 -4.90 -16.60
C TRP A 31 -4.83 -5.89 -17.48
N ILE A 32 -4.41 -7.16 -17.56
CA ILE A 32 -4.96 -8.13 -18.52
C ILE A 32 -5.58 -9.33 -17.79
N PRO A 33 -6.89 -9.63 -18.00
CA PRO A 33 -7.55 -10.78 -17.39
C PRO A 33 -6.82 -12.11 -17.66
N ALA A 34 -6.73 -12.96 -16.62
CA ALA A 34 -5.93 -14.20 -16.65
C ALA A 34 -6.31 -15.17 -17.79
N ALA A 35 -7.58 -15.16 -18.22
CA ALA A 35 -8.10 -15.98 -19.30
C ALA A 35 -7.73 -15.48 -20.71
N SER A 36 -7.43 -14.18 -20.87
CA SER A 36 -7.12 -13.56 -22.17
C SER A 36 -5.64 -13.18 -22.33
N THR A 37 -4.81 -13.37 -21.29
CA THR A 37 -3.40 -12.93 -21.28
C THR A 37 -2.60 -13.46 -22.46
N GLY A 38 -2.73 -14.74 -22.83
CA GLY A 38 -1.97 -15.33 -23.94
C GLY A 38 -2.23 -14.64 -25.29
N SER A 39 -3.49 -14.30 -25.55
CA SER A 39 -3.91 -13.62 -26.78
C SER A 39 -3.44 -12.15 -26.82
N HIS A 40 -3.29 -11.50 -25.66
CA HIS A 40 -2.69 -10.17 -25.54
C HIS A 40 -1.16 -10.18 -25.57
N LEU A 41 -0.48 -11.21 -25.05
CA LEU A 41 0.98 -11.36 -25.13
C LEU A 41 1.46 -11.46 -26.59
N LEU A 42 0.68 -12.14 -27.45
CA LEU A 42 0.92 -12.14 -28.89
C LEU A 42 0.83 -10.72 -29.48
N LEU A 43 -0.22 -9.96 -29.15
CA LEU A 43 -0.43 -8.59 -29.63
C LEU A 43 0.68 -7.63 -29.15
N LEU A 44 1.00 -7.64 -27.86
CA LEU A 44 2.05 -6.81 -27.27
C LEU A 44 3.42 -7.09 -27.89
N SER A 45 3.68 -8.32 -28.34
CA SER A 45 4.97 -8.74 -28.92
C SER A 45 5.03 -8.67 -30.45
N MET A 46 4.04 -8.08 -31.14
CA MET A 46 4.09 -7.85 -32.60
C MET A 46 5.21 -6.89 -33.03
N HIS A 47 5.70 -6.05 -32.11
CA HIS A 47 6.75 -5.09 -32.40
C HIS A 47 8.09 -5.76 -32.81
N TYR A 48 8.34 -7.00 -32.37
CA TYR A 48 9.49 -7.80 -32.81
C TYR A 48 9.44 -8.18 -34.30
N GLN A 49 8.27 -8.09 -34.95
CA GLN A 49 8.12 -8.24 -36.40
C GLN A 49 8.11 -6.88 -37.11
N LEU A 50 7.39 -5.89 -36.56
CA LEU A 50 7.29 -4.54 -37.15
C LEU A 50 8.63 -3.79 -37.23
N GLY A 51 9.46 -3.88 -36.18
CA GLY A 51 10.77 -3.21 -36.16
C GLY A 51 11.71 -3.71 -37.27
N PRO A 52 11.97 -5.03 -37.36
CA PRO A 52 12.75 -5.62 -38.45
C PRO A 52 12.13 -5.41 -39.84
N LEU A 53 10.80 -5.50 -39.99
CA LEU A 53 10.10 -5.25 -41.26
C LEU A 53 10.45 -3.87 -41.86
N VAL A 54 10.41 -2.81 -41.05
CA VAL A 54 10.75 -1.44 -41.51
C VAL A 54 12.27 -1.27 -41.64
N SER A 55 13.04 -1.74 -40.66
CA SER A 55 14.49 -1.47 -40.60
C SER A 55 15.31 -2.25 -41.61
N MET A 56 14.90 -3.46 -42.03
CA MET A 56 15.58 -4.21 -43.10
C MET A 56 15.40 -3.52 -44.45
N ALA A 57 14.17 -3.15 -44.81
CA ALA A 57 13.86 -2.45 -46.06
C ALA A 57 14.59 -1.09 -46.14
N ALA A 58 14.57 -0.34 -45.04
CA ALA A 58 15.33 0.91 -44.94
C ALA A 58 16.85 0.68 -45.03
N ALA A 59 17.39 -0.37 -44.40
CA ALA A 59 18.83 -0.65 -44.41
C ALA A 59 19.37 -0.88 -45.83
N GLY A 60 18.71 -1.69 -46.66
CA GLY A 60 19.15 -1.90 -48.04
C GLY A 60 19.05 -0.64 -48.91
N GLN A 61 18.00 0.16 -48.73
CA GLN A 61 17.89 1.48 -49.37
C GLN A 61 19.04 2.41 -48.95
N PHE A 62 19.36 2.50 -47.65
CA PHE A 62 20.47 3.30 -47.14
C PHE A 62 21.84 2.80 -47.64
N CYS A 63 22.05 1.47 -47.72
CA CYS A 63 23.28 0.89 -48.24
C CYS A 63 23.48 1.19 -49.73
N ALA A 64 22.40 1.19 -50.53
CA ALA A 64 22.44 1.59 -51.93
C ALA A 64 22.59 3.12 -52.13
N SER A 65 22.08 3.94 -51.20
CA SER A 65 22.03 5.41 -51.28
C SER A 65 23.40 6.10 -51.25
N ARG A 66 23.42 7.46 -51.26
CA ARG A 66 24.62 8.28 -51.03
C ARG A 66 25.09 8.28 -49.56
N TRP A 67 24.27 7.83 -48.59
CA TRP A 67 24.51 7.94 -47.14
C TRP A 67 25.24 6.73 -46.50
N ARG A 68 25.99 5.99 -47.32
CA ARG A 68 26.62 4.68 -47.01
C ARG A 68 27.48 4.71 -45.72
N TRP A 69 27.78 3.53 -45.20
CA TRP A 69 28.73 3.38 -44.09
C TRP A 69 30.15 3.27 -44.66
N PRO A 70 31.11 4.13 -44.27
CA PRO A 70 32.49 4.05 -44.76
C PRO A 70 33.18 2.70 -44.47
N ALA A 71 32.73 1.97 -43.43
CA ALA A 71 33.20 0.61 -43.14
C ALA A 71 32.80 -0.42 -44.22
N LEU A 72 31.67 -0.21 -44.92
CA LEU A 72 31.27 -1.07 -46.04
C LEU A 72 32.09 -0.79 -47.31
N ASN A 73 32.76 0.35 -47.44
CA ASN A 73 33.62 0.65 -48.60
C ASN A 73 34.85 -0.28 -48.72
N LYS A 74 35.13 -1.13 -47.71
CA LYS A 74 36.15 -2.18 -47.80
C LYS A 74 35.66 -3.50 -48.42
N PHE A 75 34.34 -3.66 -48.59
CA PHE A 75 33.76 -4.76 -49.38
C PHE A 75 33.49 -4.21 -50.78
N SER A 76 34.24 -4.70 -51.77
CA SER A 76 34.34 -4.07 -53.10
C SER A 76 33.13 -4.31 -54.02
N GLU A 77 32.17 -5.12 -53.61
CA GLU A 77 31.06 -5.56 -54.45
C GLU A 77 29.72 -5.45 -53.70
N PHE A 78 28.66 -5.06 -54.42
CA PHE A 78 27.30 -4.86 -53.86
C PHE A 78 26.51 -6.17 -53.67
N TYR A 79 27.24 -7.28 -53.54
CA TYR A 79 26.72 -8.63 -53.63
C TYR A 79 27.14 -9.46 -52.43
N VAL A 80 26.19 -10.17 -51.84
CA VAL A 80 26.45 -11.25 -50.87
C VAL A 80 26.01 -12.55 -51.53
N LEU A 81 26.93 -13.51 -51.72
CA LEU A 81 26.68 -14.74 -52.49
C LEU A 81 26.09 -14.47 -53.89
N ASN A 82 26.55 -13.41 -54.57
CA ASN A 82 26.06 -12.90 -55.87
C ASN A 82 24.64 -12.28 -55.88
N PHE A 83 24.03 -12.01 -54.73
CA PHE A 83 22.72 -11.33 -54.64
C PHE A 83 22.82 -9.85 -54.25
N ASP A 84 22.09 -8.97 -54.95
CA ASP A 84 22.02 -7.53 -54.65
C ASP A 84 21.51 -7.31 -53.21
N ILE A 85 22.24 -6.51 -52.44
CA ILE A 85 21.91 -6.09 -51.08
C ILE A 85 20.49 -5.50 -50.98
N ARG A 86 20.02 -4.77 -52.02
CA ARG A 86 18.66 -4.19 -52.04
C ARG A 86 17.60 -5.29 -52.09
N GLU A 87 17.64 -6.16 -53.09
CA GLU A 87 16.67 -7.24 -53.26
C GLU A 87 16.72 -8.21 -52.07
N THR A 88 17.93 -8.52 -51.58
CA THR A 88 18.15 -9.32 -50.38
C THR A 88 17.49 -8.69 -49.14
N SER A 89 17.58 -7.36 -48.97
CA SER A 89 16.93 -6.66 -47.85
C SER A 89 15.39 -6.65 -47.95
N ILE A 90 14.85 -6.57 -49.18
CA ILE A 90 13.40 -6.60 -49.42
C ILE A 90 12.86 -8.00 -49.13
N SER A 91 13.56 -9.04 -49.62
CA SER A 91 13.25 -10.45 -49.32
C SER A 91 13.32 -10.75 -47.81
N ALA A 92 14.34 -10.22 -47.12
CA ALA A 92 14.44 -10.31 -45.65
C ALA A 92 13.33 -9.53 -44.93
N SER A 93 12.78 -8.47 -45.52
CA SER A 93 11.66 -7.70 -44.94
C SER A 93 10.33 -8.45 -45.09
N ILE A 94 10.09 -9.07 -46.25
CA ILE A 94 8.91 -9.92 -46.51
C ILE A 94 8.80 -11.04 -45.47
N THR A 95 9.92 -11.62 -45.06
CA THR A 95 9.97 -12.60 -43.96
C THR A 95 9.28 -12.11 -42.68
N PHE A 96 9.52 -10.86 -42.27
CA PHE A 96 8.90 -10.29 -41.08
C PHE A 96 7.43 -9.89 -41.27
N LEU A 97 7.02 -9.53 -42.50
CA LEU A 97 5.61 -9.32 -42.83
C LEU A 97 4.81 -10.63 -42.70
N VAL A 98 5.33 -11.74 -43.25
CA VAL A 98 4.68 -13.07 -43.12
C VAL A 98 4.65 -13.51 -41.65
N ALA A 99 5.73 -13.28 -40.90
CA ALA A 99 5.77 -13.55 -39.47
C ALA A 99 4.70 -12.75 -38.68
N LEU A 100 4.48 -11.48 -39.04
CA LEU A 100 3.45 -10.63 -38.42
C LEU A 100 2.04 -11.18 -38.68
N VAL A 101 1.75 -11.64 -39.91
CA VAL A 101 0.44 -12.24 -40.27
C VAL A 101 0.22 -13.56 -39.53
N VAL A 102 1.21 -14.47 -39.56
CA VAL A 102 1.14 -15.77 -38.85
C VAL A 102 0.91 -15.57 -37.35
N LYS A 103 1.61 -14.60 -36.74
CA LYS A 103 1.46 -14.27 -35.32
C LYS A 103 0.12 -13.62 -35.00
N SER A 104 -0.43 -12.81 -35.90
CA SER A 104 -1.76 -12.20 -35.76
C SER A 104 -2.87 -13.25 -35.75
N LEU A 105 -2.76 -14.29 -36.60
CA LEU A 105 -3.68 -15.43 -36.64
C LEU A 105 -3.55 -16.35 -35.41
N ALA A 106 -2.39 -16.40 -34.76
CA ALA A 106 -2.19 -17.21 -33.55
C ALA A 106 -3.01 -16.73 -32.34
N SER A 107 -3.44 -15.46 -32.32
CA SER A 107 -4.23 -14.89 -31.21
C SER A 107 -5.68 -15.45 -31.14
N PRO A 108 -6.50 -15.37 -32.20
CA PRO A 108 -7.80 -16.05 -32.22
C PRO A 108 -7.65 -17.59 -32.16
N LEU A 109 -6.57 -18.16 -32.71
CA LEU A 109 -6.29 -19.60 -32.58
C LEU A 109 -6.04 -20.01 -31.12
N ASN A 110 -5.27 -19.24 -30.35
CA ASN A 110 -5.09 -19.48 -28.91
C ASN A 110 -6.41 -19.43 -28.14
N THR A 111 -7.28 -18.46 -28.46
CA THR A 111 -8.62 -18.32 -27.86
C THR A 111 -9.55 -19.47 -28.26
N PHE A 112 -9.50 -19.95 -29.50
CA PHE A 112 -10.27 -21.11 -29.94
C PHE A 112 -9.83 -22.38 -29.19
N ILE A 113 -8.52 -22.66 -29.15
CA ILE A 113 -7.94 -23.83 -28.49
C ILE A 113 -8.18 -23.80 -26.96
N SER A 114 -8.33 -22.63 -26.34
CA SER A 114 -8.63 -22.53 -24.90
C SER A 114 -9.97 -23.12 -24.48
N SER A 115 -10.89 -23.38 -25.42
CA SER A 115 -12.18 -24.03 -25.13
C SER A 115 -12.08 -25.55 -24.86
N PHE A 116 -11.01 -26.22 -25.29
CA PHE A 116 -10.84 -27.68 -25.15
C PHE A 116 -9.43 -28.13 -24.66
N MET A 117 -8.49 -27.21 -24.44
CA MET A 117 -7.15 -27.51 -23.90
C MET A 117 -6.78 -26.60 -22.73
N SER A 118 -6.18 -27.18 -21.69
CA SER A 118 -5.62 -26.43 -20.56
C SER A 118 -4.47 -25.50 -20.99
N GLU A 119 -4.23 -24.44 -20.20
CA GLU A 119 -3.06 -23.55 -20.38
C GLU A 119 -1.74 -24.35 -20.44
N SER A 120 -1.61 -25.44 -19.69
CA SER A 120 -0.41 -26.30 -19.71
C SER A 120 -0.20 -26.99 -21.05
N GLN A 121 -1.27 -27.53 -21.64
CA GLN A 121 -1.20 -28.21 -22.93
C GLN A 121 -1.00 -27.19 -24.05
N ARG A 122 -1.68 -26.04 -24.00
CA ARG A 122 -1.51 -24.93 -24.94
C ARG A 122 -0.08 -24.39 -24.94
N VAL A 123 0.50 -24.12 -23.78
CA VAL A 123 1.89 -23.64 -23.66
C VAL A 123 2.91 -24.65 -24.22
N LYS A 124 2.69 -25.95 -24.03
CA LYS A 124 3.54 -26.98 -24.67
C LYS A 124 3.31 -27.10 -26.18
N LEU A 125 2.08 -26.96 -26.65
CA LEU A 125 1.74 -26.95 -28.09
C LEU A 125 2.40 -25.78 -28.83
N PHE A 126 2.38 -24.58 -28.23
CA PHE A 126 2.99 -23.36 -28.76
C PHE A 126 4.53 -23.36 -28.73
N VAL A 127 5.18 -24.36 -28.12
CA VAL A 127 6.63 -24.63 -28.31
C VAL A 127 6.83 -25.79 -29.29
N PHE A 128 6.12 -26.91 -29.10
CA PHE A 128 6.30 -28.13 -29.88
C PHE A 128 6.08 -27.94 -31.38
N ILE A 129 4.95 -27.35 -31.79
CA ILE A 129 4.64 -27.18 -33.22
C ILE A 129 5.62 -26.20 -33.88
N PRO A 130 5.87 -24.99 -33.33
CA PRO A 130 6.82 -24.06 -33.94
C PRO A 130 8.25 -24.59 -34.00
N GLN A 131 8.78 -25.17 -32.92
CA GLN A 131 10.15 -25.71 -32.91
C GLN A 131 10.27 -26.94 -33.83
N SER A 132 9.27 -27.82 -33.92
CA SER A 132 9.26 -28.94 -34.87
C SER A 132 9.34 -28.46 -36.33
N ILE A 133 8.56 -27.43 -36.69
CA ILE A 133 8.60 -26.86 -38.04
C ILE A 133 9.96 -26.20 -38.32
N GLN A 134 10.53 -25.47 -37.34
CA GLN A 134 11.88 -24.91 -37.47
C GLN A 134 12.95 -25.98 -37.68
N ILE A 135 12.92 -27.08 -36.91
CA ILE A 135 13.84 -28.21 -37.06
C ILE A 135 13.76 -28.78 -38.47
N CYS A 136 12.55 -29.05 -38.98
CA CYS A 136 12.33 -29.52 -40.35
C CYS A 136 12.86 -28.52 -41.40
N CYS A 137 12.65 -27.20 -41.21
CA CYS A 137 13.15 -26.19 -42.13
C CYS A 137 14.68 -26.05 -42.08
N PHE A 138 15.31 -26.08 -40.92
CA PHE A 138 16.78 -26.03 -40.78
C PHE A 138 17.46 -27.28 -41.35
N VAL A 139 16.92 -28.46 -41.10
CA VAL A 139 17.40 -29.71 -41.73
C VAL A 139 17.22 -29.65 -43.24
N SER A 140 16.08 -29.15 -43.75
CA SER A 140 15.87 -28.96 -45.19
C SER A 140 16.88 -27.98 -45.80
N LEU A 141 17.16 -26.85 -45.15
CA LEU A 141 18.15 -25.87 -45.58
C LEU A 141 19.59 -26.43 -45.55
N ALA A 142 19.91 -27.32 -44.61
CA ALA A 142 21.21 -28.00 -44.55
C ALA A 142 21.38 -29.11 -45.60
N LEU A 143 20.29 -29.75 -46.02
CA LEU A 143 20.30 -30.84 -47.00
C LEU A 143 20.15 -30.34 -48.45
N LEU A 144 19.48 -29.20 -48.67
CA LEU A 144 19.27 -28.60 -50.00
C LEU A 144 20.55 -28.55 -50.86
N PRO A 145 21.72 -28.10 -50.35
CA PRO A 145 22.97 -28.07 -51.12
C PRO A 145 23.47 -29.45 -51.54
N LYS A 146 23.23 -30.47 -50.70
CA LYS A 146 23.71 -31.84 -50.93
C LYS A 146 22.80 -32.63 -51.87
N ILE A 147 21.49 -32.37 -51.82
CA ILE A 147 20.51 -33.01 -52.71
C ILE A 147 20.65 -32.44 -54.14
N LEU A 148 20.81 -31.12 -54.28
CA LEU A 148 20.88 -30.44 -55.59
C LEU A 148 22.28 -30.41 -56.24
N LEU A 149 23.33 -30.95 -55.61
CA LEU A 149 24.59 -31.24 -56.31
C LEU A 149 24.44 -32.24 -57.48
N SER A 150 23.26 -32.84 -57.63
CA SER A 150 22.83 -33.67 -58.76
C SER A 150 22.07 -32.92 -59.87
N THR A 151 21.56 -31.71 -59.62
CA THR A 151 20.59 -31.02 -60.50
C THR A 151 20.80 -29.50 -60.47
N LEU A 152 21.12 -28.92 -61.64
CA LEU A 152 22.01 -27.77 -61.77
C LEU A 152 21.47 -26.37 -61.33
N THR A 153 20.32 -26.27 -60.65
CA THR A 153 19.74 -24.99 -60.23
C THR A 153 18.99 -25.06 -58.88
N ILE A 154 19.43 -24.26 -57.90
CA ILE A 154 18.70 -24.09 -56.63
C ILE A 154 17.49 -23.17 -56.84
N PRO A 155 16.25 -23.62 -56.53
CA PRO A 155 15.08 -22.73 -56.52
C PRO A 155 15.17 -21.76 -55.33
N ILE A 156 15.62 -20.54 -55.59
CA ILE A 156 15.77 -19.46 -54.58
C ILE A 156 14.46 -19.23 -53.79
N TRP A 157 13.31 -19.35 -54.45
CA TRP A 157 12.00 -19.24 -53.82
C TRP A 157 11.77 -20.29 -52.71
N LEU A 158 12.31 -21.50 -52.84
CA LEU A 158 12.19 -22.54 -51.82
C LEU A 158 13.03 -22.22 -50.58
N VAL A 159 14.25 -21.70 -50.78
CA VAL A 159 15.12 -21.22 -49.70
C VAL A 159 14.44 -20.07 -48.95
N GLN A 160 13.85 -19.11 -49.68
CA GLN A 160 13.10 -18.00 -49.09
C GLN A 160 11.88 -18.48 -48.30
N ILE A 161 11.11 -19.48 -48.79
CA ILE A 161 9.99 -20.06 -48.04
C ILE A 161 10.47 -20.71 -46.74
N LEU A 162 11.49 -21.58 -46.80
CA LEU A 162 12.01 -22.29 -45.62
C LEU A 162 12.54 -21.32 -44.56
N TYR A 163 13.31 -20.29 -44.98
CA TYR A 163 13.79 -19.24 -44.08
C TYR A 163 12.64 -18.37 -43.52
N THR A 164 11.63 -18.06 -44.34
CA THR A 164 10.44 -17.33 -43.89
C THR A 164 9.68 -18.12 -42.82
N SER A 165 9.49 -19.43 -43.01
CA SER A 165 8.87 -20.31 -42.03
C SER A 165 9.63 -20.33 -40.71
N VAL A 166 10.96 -20.45 -40.72
CA VAL A 166 11.79 -20.42 -39.49
C VAL A 166 11.49 -19.19 -38.63
N VAL A 167 11.47 -17.99 -39.24
CA VAL A 167 11.26 -16.72 -38.54
C VAL A 167 9.78 -16.53 -38.14
N ALA A 168 8.83 -16.96 -38.98
CA ALA A 168 7.40 -16.89 -38.67
C ALA A 168 7.05 -17.75 -37.46
N PHE A 169 7.56 -18.97 -37.39
CA PHE A 169 7.36 -19.87 -36.25
C PHE A 169 8.17 -19.45 -35.01
N ALA A 170 9.33 -18.81 -35.15
CA ALA A 170 10.04 -18.18 -34.03
C ALA A 170 9.17 -17.12 -33.31
N GLY A 171 8.33 -16.40 -34.06
CA GLY A 171 7.37 -15.44 -33.52
C GLY A 171 6.27 -16.05 -32.64
N LEU A 172 6.02 -17.37 -32.77
CA LEU A 172 5.01 -18.12 -32.00
C LEU A 172 5.61 -18.78 -30.74
N ASP A 173 6.81 -19.34 -30.84
CA ASP A 173 7.52 -20.00 -29.72
C ASP A 173 7.66 -19.09 -28.49
N PHE A 174 7.84 -17.78 -28.74
CA PHE A 174 7.80 -16.72 -27.74
C PHE A 174 6.61 -16.81 -26.78
N LEU A 175 5.40 -17.14 -27.27
CA LEU A 175 4.22 -17.27 -26.41
C LEU A 175 4.38 -18.41 -25.41
N GLY A 176 4.84 -19.58 -25.86
CA GLY A 176 5.04 -20.73 -24.99
C GLY A 176 6.08 -20.46 -23.92
N VAL A 177 7.26 -19.96 -24.31
CA VAL A 177 8.37 -19.66 -23.39
C VAL A 177 7.99 -18.57 -22.38
N VAL A 178 7.46 -17.42 -22.82
CA VAL A 178 7.15 -16.29 -21.94
C VAL A 178 5.97 -16.59 -21.02
N ARG A 179 4.89 -17.22 -21.52
CA ARG A 179 3.74 -17.59 -20.67
C ARG A 179 4.13 -18.66 -19.65
N CYS A 180 5.01 -19.61 -20.00
CA CYS A 180 5.56 -20.57 -19.03
C CYS A 180 6.37 -19.86 -17.94
N ALA A 181 7.30 -18.98 -18.32
CA ALA A 181 8.11 -18.19 -17.39
C ALA A 181 7.24 -17.35 -16.43
N GLN A 182 6.22 -16.66 -16.94
CA GLN A 182 5.25 -15.90 -16.12
C GLN A 182 4.49 -16.79 -15.14
N MET A 183 3.89 -17.90 -15.60
CA MET A 183 3.12 -18.80 -14.73
C MET A 183 3.97 -19.42 -13.62
N ILE A 184 5.27 -19.66 -13.90
CA ILE A 184 6.24 -20.19 -12.94
C ILE A 184 6.65 -19.18 -11.87
N SER A 185 6.71 -17.87 -12.21
CA SER A 185 7.33 -16.80 -11.41
C SER A 185 6.37 -15.81 -10.75
N GLN A 186 5.14 -15.68 -11.27
CA GLN A 186 4.05 -14.86 -10.73
C GLN A 186 4.48 -13.42 -10.35
N SER A 187 4.57 -13.11 -9.05
CA SER A 187 5.00 -11.81 -8.52
C SER A 187 6.39 -11.39 -9.02
N PHE A 188 7.30 -12.35 -9.20
CA PHE A 188 8.68 -12.14 -9.63
C PHE A 188 8.86 -12.17 -11.16
N SER A 189 7.78 -12.14 -11.94
CA SER A 189 7.82 -12.21 -13.41
C SER A 189 8.73 -11.14 -14.04
N HIS A 190 8.65 -9.90 -13.55
CA HIS A 190 9.48 -8.77 -13.98
C HIS A 190 10.98 -9.05 -13.83
N ILE A 191 11.42 -9.68 -12.73
CA ILE A 191 12.84 -10.05 -12.52
C ILE A 191 13.27 -11.11 -13.54
N LEU A 192 12.41 -12.10 -13.80
CA LEU A 192 12.71 -13.15 -14.77
C LEU A 192 12.74 -12.62 -16.22
N MET A 193 11.86 -11.68 -16.57
CA MET A 193 11.90 -11.00 -17.87
C MET A 193 13.15 -10.12 -18.04
N ASN A 194 13.64 -9.48 -16.97
CA ASN A 194 14.91 -8.75 -16.99
C ASN A 194 16.09 -9.68 -17.30
N TRP A 195 16.18 -10.85 -16.66
CA TRP A 195 17.22 -11.84 -16.96
C TRP A 195 17.12 -12.40 -18.37
N ILE A 196 15.91 -12.73 -18.84
CA ILE A 196 15.68 -13.15 -20.24
C ILE A 196 16.12 -12.06 -21.22
N SER A 197 15.81 -10.79 -20.94
CA SER A 197 16.26 -9.67 -21.78
C SER A 197 17.78 -9.48 -21.75
N ALA A 198 18.43 -9.61 -20.59
CA ALA A 198 19.88 -9.48 -20.46
C ALA A 198 20.63 -10.59 -21.24
N ILE A 199 20.14 -11.83 -21.13
CA ILE A 199 20.67 -12.98 -21.87
C ILE A 199 20.50 -12.76 -23.39
N ASN A 200 19.32 -12.34 -23.85
CA ASN A 200 19.07 -12.05 -25.26
C ASN A 200 19.97 -10.92 -25.79
N SER A 201 20.16 -9.83 -25.02
CA SER A 201 21.08 -8.74 -25.39
C SER A 201 22.54 -9.20 -25.48
N LEU A 202 22.98 -10.08 -24.58
CA LEU A 202 24.32 -10.66 -24.62
C LEU A 202 24.51 -11.60 -25.83
N ILE A 203 23.52 -12.44 -26.13
CA ILE A 203 23.53 -13.31 -27.33
C ILE A 203 23.60 -12.47 -28.61
N LEU A 204 22.80 -11.39 -28.72
CA LEU A 204 22.81 -10.49 -29.88
C LEU A 204 24.15 -9.75 -30.05
N LEU A 205 24.86 -9.46 -28.95
CA LEU A 205 26.20 -8.87 -28.98
C LEU A 205 27.27 -9.87 -29.43
N LEU A 206 27.17 -11.15 -29.01
CA LEU A 206 28.14 -12.20 -29.32
C LEU A 206 27.90 -12.88 -30.68
N LEU A 207 26.67 -12.84 -31.22
CA LEU A 207 26.30 -13.52 -32.47
C LEU A 207 27.20 -13.19 -33.68
N PRO A 208 27.63 -11.94 -33.95
CA PRO A 208 28.55 -11.65 -35.05
C PRO A 208 29.92 -12.33 -34.88
N ILE A 209 30.42 -12.39 -33.64
CA ILE A 209 31.68 -13.04 -33.29
C ILE A 209 31.55 -14.55 -33.53
N PHE A 210 30.46 -15.16 -33.06
CA PHE A 210 30.15 -16.57 -33.32
C PHE A 210 30.10 -16.89 -34.82
N VAL A 211 29.39 -16.09 -35.63
CA VAL A 211 29.30 -16.31 -37.09
C VAL A 211 30.69 -16.21 -37.75
N THR A 212 31.55 -15.29 -37.30
CA THR A 212 32.91 -15.13 -37.82
C THR A 212 33.77 -16.38 -37.58
N PHE A 213 33.60 -17.07 -36.45
CA PHE A 213 34.29 -18.32 -36.15
C PHE A 213 33.63 -19.57 -36.76
N ALA A 214 32.29 -19.58 -36.88
CA ALA A 214 31.54 -20.75 -37.35
C ALA A 214 31.49 -20.86 -38.88
N VAL A 215 31.58 -19.74 -39.60
CA VAL A 215 31.48 -19.67 -41.07
C VAL A 215 32.57 -18.75 -41.65
N PRO A 216 33.87 -19.02 -41.38
CA PRO A 216 34.97 -18.10 -41.71
C PRO A 216 35.15 -17.87 -43.22
N ASN A 217 34.75 -18.82 -44.07
CA ASN A 217 34.88 -18.74 -45.53
C ASN A 217 33.54 -18.42 -46.21
N GLN A 218 32.46 -18.22 -45.44
CA GLN A 218 31.09 -17.96 -45.91
C GLN A 218 30.52 -19.03 -46.87
N ASN A 219 31.12 -20.21 -46.93
CA ASN A 219 30.71 -21.25 -47.88
C ASN A 219 29.46 -22.02 -47.42
N VAL A 220 28.83 -22.70 -48.38
CA VAL A 220 27.53 -23.37 -48.18
C VAL A 220 27.63 -24.57 -47.23
N GLU A 221 28.80 -25.22 -47.13
CA GLU A 221 29.00 -26.36 -46.21
C GLU A 221 29.21 -25.95 -44.76
N GLU A 222 29.80 -24.78 -44.51
CA GLU A 222 29.85 -24.14 -43.19
C GLU A 222 28.44 -23.76 -42.74
N TRP A 223 27.64 -23.10 -43.59
CA TRP A 223 26.25 -22.79 -43.29
C TRP A 223 25.39 -24.05 -43.05
N ALA A 224 25.56 -25.12 -43.84
CA ALA A 224 24.87 -26.38 -43.62
C ALA A 224 25.22 -27.02 -42.26
N ARG A 225 26.49 -26.94 -41.82
CA ARG A 225 26.89 -27.37 -40.47
C ARG A 225 26.27 -26.52 -39.37
N VAL A 226 26.19 -25.20 -39.55
CA VAL A 226 25.51 -24.30 -38.61
C VAL A 226 24.01 -24.62 -38.51
N PHE A 227 23.31 -24.85 -39.63
CA PHE A 227 21.89 -25.21 -39.61
C PHE A 227 21.62 -26.56 -38.94
N VAL A 228 22.48 -27.57 -39.14
CA VAL A 228 22.39 -28.85 -38.40
C VAL A 228 22.63 -28.65 -36.90
N GLY A 229 23.62 -27.83 -36.53
CA GLY A 229 23.88 -27.48 -35.13
C GLY A 229 22.67 -26.81 -34.45
N ILE A 230 22.05 -25.85 -35.13
CA ILE A 230 20.82 -25.18 -34.66
C ILE A 230 19.67 -26.18 -34.54
N ALA A 231 19.47 -27.08 -35.52
CA ALA A 231 18.43 -28.11 -35.47
C ALA A 231 18.62 -29.07 -34.28
N ILE A 232 19.85 -29.51 -33.99
CA ILE A 232 20.17 -30.35 -32.82
C ILE A 232 19.89 -29.60 -31.51
N LEU A 233 20.30 -28.34 -31.41
CA LEU A 233 20.02 -27.49 -30.24
C LEU A 233 18.51 -27.29 -30.02
N LEU A 234 17.74 -27.09 -31.09
CA LEU A 234 16.28 -26.98 -31.03
C LEU A 234 15.60 -28.29 -30.60
N VAL A 235 16.05 -29.45 -31.08
CA VAL A 235 15.57 -30.75 -30.60
C VAL A 235 15.81 -30.90 -29.09
N PHE A 236 17.00 -30.51 -28.63
CA PHE A 236 17.37 -30.58 -27.22
C PHE A 236 16.57 -29.60 -26.33
N SER A 237 16.40 -28.34 -26.76
CA SER A 237 15.59 -27.36 -26.03
C SER A 237 14.11 -27.74 -26.01
N MET A 238 13.57 -28.28 -27.12
CA MET A 238 12.20 -28.76 -27.20
C MET A 238 11.96 -29.92 -26.24
N ALA A 239 12.88 -30.91 -26.21
CA ALA A 239 12.81 -32.03 -25.27
C ALA A 239 12.85 -31.56 -23.81
N ILE A 240 13.77 -30.66 -23.46
CA ILE A 240 13.84 -30.07 -22.12
C ILE A 240 12.56 -29.32 -21.76
N PHE A 241 12.00 -28.50 -22.67
CA PHE A 241 10.79 -27.74 -22.40
C PHE A 241 9.56 -28.65 -22.23
N LEU A 242 9.44 -29.71 -23.02
CA LEU A 242 8.36 -30.68 -22.90
C LEU A 242 8.42 -31.49 -21.59
N LEU A 243 9.62 -31.87 -21.14
CA LEU A 243 9.83 -32.60 -19.88
C LEU A 243 9.68 -31.71 -18.65
N PHE A 244 10.37 -30.56 -18.62
CA PHE A 244 10.51 -29.72 -17.43
C PHE A 244 9.60 -28.47 -17.39
N GLY A 245 8.97 -28.10 -18.51
CA GLY A 245 7.98 -27.02 -18.57
C GLY A 245 6.75 -27.35 -17.72
N LYS A 246 6.45 -26.48 -16.75
CA LYS A 246 5.30 -26.58 -15.84
C LYS A 246 4.51 -25.29 -15.87
N SER A 247 3.18 -25.38 -15.87
CA SER A 247 2.26 -24.23 -15.91
C SER A 247 1.73 -23.81 -14.54
N LEU A 248 2.39 -24.22 -13.47
CA LEU A 248 1.94 -24.00 -12.09
C LEU A 248 2.91 -23.04 -11.37
N PRO A 249 2.40 -22.13 -10.54
CA PRO A 249 3.21 -21.35 -9.61
C PRO A 249 4.16 -22.25 -8.82
N ARG A 250 5.45 -21.91 -8.76
CA ARG A 250 6.39 -22.63 -7.88
C ARG A 250 6.11 -22.25 -6.42
N ARG A 251 6.40 -23.15 -5.47
CA ARG A 251 6.11 -22.91 -4.03
C ARG A 251 6.64 -21.54 -3.55
N TRP A 252 7.87 -21.16 -3.94
CA TRP A 252 8.49 -19.86 -3.63
C TRP A 252 7.77 -18.62 -4.21
N THR A 253 6.77 -18.78 -5.06
CA THR A 253 5.91 -17.69 -5.57
C THR A 253 4.57 -17.57 -4.86
N LYS A 254 4.19 -18.57 -4.05
CA LYS A 254 3.00 -18.49 -3.22
C LYS A 254 3.29 -17.67 -1.95
N ALA A 255 2.27 -16.94 -1.48
CA ALA A 255 2.33 -16.24 -0.19
C ALA A 255 2.75 -17.18 0.95
N GLU A 256 2.27 -18.43 0.93
CA GLU A 256 2.65 -19.53 1.86
C GLU A 256 4.16 -19.57 2.16
N VAL A 257 5.06 -19.41 1.19
CA VAL A 257 6.53 -19.51 1.44
C VAL A 257 7.14 -18.19 1.93
N ALA A 258 6.53 -17.05 1.61
CA ALA A 258 6.89 -15.78 2.27
C ALA A 258 6.41 -15.77 3.72
N GLU A 259 5.26 -16.40 3.99
CA GLU A 259 4.66 -16.53 5.31
C GLU A 259 5.37 -17.60 6.16
N GLU A 260 5.76 -18.74 5.59
CA GLU A 260 6.65 -19.72 6.24
C GLU A 260 8.02 -19.11 6.51
N LYS A 261 8.60 -18.30 5.62
CA LYS A 261 9.85 -17.58 5.91
C LYS A 261 9.68 -16.52 6.99
N ARG A 262 8.57 -15.77 7.01
CA ARG A 262 8.26 -14.85 8.14
C ARG A 262 8.04 -15.62 9.44
N LYS A 263 7.35 -16.76 9.43
CA LYS A 263 7.12 -17.61 10.60
C LYS A 263 8.39 -18.35 11.05
N GLN A 264 9.32 -18.65 10.16
CA GLN A 264 10.63 -19.19 10.51
C GLN A 264 11.56 -18.10 11.05
N GLN A 265 11.63 -16.92 10.40
CA GLN A 265 12.36 -15.78 10.95
C GLN A 265 11.76 -15.33 12.31
N ALA A 266 10.44 -15.37 12.48
CA ALA A 266 9.81 -15.14 13.77
C ALA A 266 10.15 -16.23 14.79
N LYS A 267 10.25 -17.51 14.42
CA LYS A 267 10.72 -18.58 15.32
C LYS A 267 12.21 -18.48 15.65
N ASP A 268 13.02 -18.03 14.71
CA ASP A 268 14.46 -17.84 14.90
C ASP A 268 14.75 -16.56 15.72
N CYS A 269 13.86 -15.55 15.66
CA CYS A 269 13.83 -14.39 16.56
C CYS A 269 13.15 -14.68 17.92
N VAL A 270 12.28 -15.70 18.01
CA VAL A 270 11.68 -16.19 19.27
C VAL A 270 12.48 -17.38 19.79
N GLN A 271 13.77 -17.13 19.99
CA GLN A 271 14.39 -17.58 21.23
C GLN A 271 14.41 -16.39 22.20
N PRO A 272 14.14 -16.60 23.50
CA PRO A 272 14.33 -15.55 24.50
C PRO A 272 15.84 -15.32 24.69
N VAL A 273 16.43 -14.52 23.81
CA VAL A 273 17.79 -14.04 24.03
C VAL A 273 17.70 -12.97 25.10
N GLU A 274 18.28 -13.25 26.27
CA GLU A 274 18.69 -12.23 27.23
C GLU A 274 19.85 -11.41 26.62
N MET A 275 19.57 -10.73 25.51
CA MET A 275 20.51 -9.85 24.84
C MET A 275 20.41 -8.49 25.53
N SER A 276 21.19 -8.33 26.58
CA SER A 276 21.56 -7.02 27.11
C SER A 276 22.45 -6.31 26.08
N ILE A 277 21.84 -5.84 25.00
CA ILE A 277 22.52 -5.07 23.96
C ILE A 277 22.94 -3.74 24.57
N VAL A 278 24.20 -3.66 24.99
CA VAL A 278 24.86 -2.42 25.36
C VAL A 278 25.13 -1.65 24.06
N ILE A 279 24.10 -1.00 23.54
CA ILE A 279 24.22 -0.01 22.46
C ILE A 279 24.96 1.20 23.06
N ASP A 280 25.90 1.78 22.32
CA ASP A 280 26.61 2.97 22.77
C ASP A 280 25.61 4.14 22.95
N SER A 281 25.44 4.57 24.21
CA SER A 281 24.55 5.68 24.57
C SER A 281 24.88 6.98 23.83
N THR A 282 26.12 7.14 23.39
CA THR A 282 26.60 8.29 22.61
C THR A 282 25.99 8.30 21.21
N GLU A 283 25.86 7.13 20.57
CA GLU A 283 25.30 6.99 19.22
C GLU A 283 23.78 7.15 19.23
N ILE A 284 23.08 6.55 20.21
CA ILE A 284 21.64 6.81 20.43
C ILE A 284 21.38 8.30 20.70
N THR A 285 22.18 8.96 21.54
CA THR A 285 21.99 10.38 21.86
C THR A 285 22.25 11.28 20.65
N SER A 286 23.21 10.93 19.79
CA SER A 286 23.48 11.60 18.52
C SER A 286 22.31 11.47 17.54
N MET A 287 21.74 10.26 17.40
CA MET A 287 20.56 10.02 16.55
C MET A 287 19.29 10.68 17.11
N ARG A 288 19.04 10.58 18.42
CA ARG A 288 17.87 11.18 19.10
C ARG A 288 17.84 12.71 19.03
N ASN A 289 18.99 13.34 18.85
CA ASN A 289 19.12 14.80 18.64
C ASN A 289 19.62 15.16 17.23
N TYR A 290 19.41 14.29 16.22
CA TYR A 290 19.82 14.58 14.85
C TYR A 290 19.35 15.95 14.32
N PRO A 291 18.17 16.51 14.66
CA PRO A 291 17.74 17.81 14.14
C PRO A 291 18.62 18.98 14.60
N GLU A 292 19.25 18.87 15.77
CA GLU A 292 20.23 19.85 16.27
C GLU A 292 21.57 19.69 15.55
N ASN A 293 22.00 18.44 15.33
CA ASN A 293 23.25 18.12 14.62
C ASN A 293 23.20 18.39 13.09
N SER A 294 22.00 18.47 12.51
CA SER A 294 21.78 18.56 11.05
C SER A 294 21.45 19.95 10.53
N VAL A 295 21.44 20.98 11.40
CA VAL A 295 21.18 22.38 11.02
C VAL A 295 22.34 23.22 11.52
N GLN A 296 23.36 23.39 10.69
CA GLN A 296 24.65 23.96 11.06
C GLN A 296 24.67 25.50 11.04
N SER A 297 23.60 26.14 10.55
CA SER A 297 23.48 27.61 10.57
C SER A 297 22.03 28.12 10.47
N GLU A 298 21.80 29.35 10.95
CA GLU A 298 20.56 30.12 10.71
C GLU A 298 20.20 30.24 9.22
N LYS A 299 21.22 30.33 8.34
CA LYS A 299 21.00 30.38 6.89
C LYS A 299 20.40 29.08 6.37
N GLU A 300 20.94 27.95 6.80
CA GLU A 300 20.44 26.62 6.46
C GLU A 300 19.04 26.36 7.04
N LEU A 301 18.80 26.78 8.29
CA LEU A 301 17.47 26.76 8.90
C LEU A 301 16.45 27.53 8.05
N HIS A 302 16.81 28.72 7.56
CA HIS A 302 15.95 29.52 6.70
C HIS A 302 15.70 28.88 5.32
N GLU A 303 16.75 28.35 4.67
CA GLU A 303 16.65 27.68 3.36
C GLU A 303 15.83 26.38 3.44
N LEU A 304 15.95 25.61 4.53
CA LEU A 304 15.11 24.44 4.81
C LEU A 304 13.65 24.83 5.13
N THR A 305 13.45 25.92 5.88
CA THR A 305 12.12 26.42 6.26
C THR A 305 11.35 26.92 5.04
N GLN A 306 11.95 27.76 4.18
CA GLN A 306 11.30 28.22 2.96
C GLN A 306 10.91 27.06 2.05
N PHE A 307 11.85 26.14 1.75
CA PHE A 307 11.56 24.96 0.93
C PHE A 307 10.45 24.10 1.51
N THR A 308 10.41 23.93 2.84
CA THR A 308 9.37 23.13 3.50
C THR A 308 7.99 23.76 3.32
N ILE A 309 7.88 25.08 3.47
CA ILE A 309 6.63 25.82 3.25
C ILE A 309 6.21 25.72 1.77
N GLU A 310 7.12 25.96 0.84
CA GLU A 310 6.85 25.82 -0.60
C GLU A 310 6.41 24.40 -0.98
N TRP A 311 7.10 23.37 -0.48
CA TRP A 311 6.75 21.97 -0.74
C TRP A 311 5.37 21.64 -0.18
N ALA A 312 5.07 22.08 1.05
CA ALA A 312 3.78 21.84 1.68
C ALA A 312 2.62 22.47 0.89
N HIS A 313 2.79 23.72 0.47
CA HIS A 313 1.81 24.41 -0.39
C HIS A 313 1.60 23.72 -1.74
N ASN A 314 2.69 23.33 -2.43
CA ASN A 314 2.61 22.71 -3.75
C ASN A 314 2.01 21.29 -3.74
N ASN A 315 2.22 20.50 -2.69
CA ASN A 315 1.75 19.10 -2.60
C ASN A 315 0.41 18.95 -1.87
N GLY A 316 -0.18 20.06 -1.41
CA GLY A 316 -1.49 20.08 -0.75
C GLY A 316 -1.47 19.69 0.72
N LEU A 317 -0.33 19.83 1.40
CA LEU A 317 -0.20 19.80 2.86
C LEU A 317 -0.67 21.15 3.43
N ILE A 318 -1.95 21.46 3.19
CA ILE A 318 -2.56 22.76 3.49
C ILE A 318 -3.91 22.59 4.20
N LEU A 319 -4.18 23.51 5.13
CA LEU A 319 -5.37 23.52 5.95
C LEU A 319 -6.04 24.89 5.89
N ARG A 320 -7.36 24.93 6.10
CA ARG A 320 -7.95 26.10 6.77
C ARG A 320 -7.61 25.93 8.25
N ALA A 321 -7.02 26.97 8.87
CA ALA A 321 -6.34 26.87 10.18
C ALA A 321 -7.10 26.05 11.23
N SER A 322 -6.36 25.28 12.07
CA SER A 322 -6.76 24.18 12.99
C SER A 322 -6.39 22.70 12.63
N GLU A 323 -5.25 22.48 11.97
CA GLU A 323 -4.10 21.57 12.35
C GLU A 323 -4.22 20.01 12.69
N TYR A 324 -3.74 19.09 11.79
CA TYR A 324 -3.08 17.69 11.82
C TYR A 324 -3.57 16.46 12.73
N LYS A 325 -3.09 15.16 12.87
CA LYS A 325 -1.93 14.21 12.57
C LYS A 325 -2.29 12.63 12.57
N THR A 326 -1.41 11.70 12.07
CA THR A 326 -1.50 10.20 11.69
C THR A 326 -1.32 8.93 12.65
N THR A 327 -0.16 8.15 12.77
CA THR A 327 0.20 6.78 13.43
C THR A 327 1.71 6.40 13.83
N SER A 328 2.22 5.13 14.02
CA SER A 328 3.60 4.56 13.65
C SER A 328 3.89 3.04 13.94
N ASP A 329 5.07 2.64 14.50
CA ASP A 329 5.69 1.27 14.52
C ASP A 329 4.94 0.21 15.32
N ILE A 330 3.90 0.62 16.03
CA ILE A 330 2.92 -0.23 16.70
C ILE A 330 1.98 -0.91 15.65
N ALA A 331 2.52 -1.23 14.49
CA ALA A 331 1.78 -1.69 13.32
C ALA A 331 1.27 -3.13 13.48
N GLU A 332 2.03 -4.00 14.15
CA GLU A 332 1.81 -5.45 14.10
C GLU A 332 0.59 -5.92 14.90
N PHE A 333 0.33 -5.37 16.09
CA PHE A 333 -0.84 -5.73 16.91
C PHE A 333 -2.06 -4.82 16.69
N ALA A 334 -1.94 -3.78 15.87
CA ALA A 334 -3.05 -2.90 15.52
C ALA A 334 -4.28 -3.61 14.91
N PRO A 335 -4.16 -4.70 14.11
CA PRO A 335 -5.32 -5.49 13.69
C PRO A 335 -6.03 -6.21 14.83
N ALA A 336 -5.32 -6.56 15.91
CA ALA A 336 -5.92 -7.12 17.11
C ALA A 336 -6.69 -6.07 17.91
N MET A 337 -6.14 -4.85 18.06
CA MET A 337 -6.88 -3.72 18.67
C MET A 337 -8.13 -3.34 17.86
N GLN A 338 -8.07 -3.32 16.53
CA GLN A 338 -9.25 -3.14 15.69
C GLN A 338 -10.31 -4.21 15.92
N LEU A 339 -9.89 -5.49 16.01
CA LEU A 339 -10.79 -6.60 16.28
C LEU A 339 -11.39 -6.53 17.69
N LEU A 340 -10.65 -6.06 18.69
CA LEU A 340 -11.17 -5.80 20.04
C LEU A 340 -12.29 -4.75 19.99
N TYR A 341 -12.01 -3.56 19.45
CA TYR A 341 -13.00 -2.48 19.43
C TYR A 341 -14.18 -2.76 18.49
N PHE A 342 -14.03 -3.62 17.49
CA PHE A 342 -15.15 -4.17 16.71
C PHE A 342 -16.00 -5.15 17.54
N ARG A 343 -15.38 -6.12 18.25
CA ARG A 343 -16.10 -7.05 19.14
C ARG A 343 -16.82 -6.30 20.27
N VAL A 344 -16.19 -5.30 20.88
CA VAL A 344 -16.79 -4.37 21.87
C VAL A 344 -17.93 -3.53 21.27
N GLY A 345 -17.77 -3.04 20.04
CA GLY A 345 -18.81 -2.27 19.34
C GLY A 345 -20.06 -3.08 18.97
N ASN A 346 -19.94 -4.40 18.92
CA ASN A 346 -21.05 -5.34 18.67
C ASN A 346 -21.70 -5.88 19.96
N ASP A 347 -20.96 -5.95 21.08
CA ASP A 347 -21.47 -6.38 22.39
C ASP A 347 -22.29 -5.27 23.06
N LEU A 348 -23.56 -5.16 22.65
CA LEU A 348 -24.49 -4.18 23.20
C LEU A 348 -24.69 -4.34 24.72
N GLU A 349 -24.65 -5.56 25.26
CA GLU A 349 -24.82 -5.77 26.70
C GLU A 349 -23.66 -5.15 27.48
N PHE A 350 -22.42 -5.39 27.05
CA PHE A 350 -21.24 -4.74 27.60
C PHE A 350 -21.31 -3.22 27.49
N LEU A 351 -21.67 -2.67 26.32
CA LEU A 351 -21.80 -1.22 26.13
C LEU A 351 -22.86 -0.60 27.05
N LEU A 352 -24.04 -1.22 27.18
CA LEU A 352 -25.11 -0.73 28.05
C LEU A 352 -24.73 -0.82 29.54
N ASN A 353 -24.06 -1.90 29.95
CA ASN A 353 -23.58 -2.07 31.33
C ASN A 353 -22.47 -1.06 31.66
N ALA A 354 -21.48 -0.88 30.77
CA ALA A 354 -20.39 0.08 30.93
C ALA A 354 -20.88 1.54 31.10
N TYR A 355 -22.02 1.89 30.50
CA TYR A 355 -22.61 3.22 30.57
C TYR A 355 -23.75 3.39 31.57
N ASN A 356 -24.25 2.32 32.20
CA ASN A 356 -25.45 2.34 33.05
C ASN A 356 -25.44 3.44 34.12
N ASP A 357 -24.28 3.68 34.72
CA ASP A 357 -24.10 4.72 35.74
C ASP A 357 -23.64 6.06 35.14
N VAL A 358 -22.83 6.04 34.07
CA VAL A 358 -22.39 7.26 33.36
C VAL A 358 -23.58 8.07 32.82
N ILE A 359 -24.59 7.41 32.25
CA ILE A 359 -25.79 8.09 31.72
C ILE A 359 -26.62 8.80 32.80
N LYS A 360 -26.41 8.50 34.09
CA LYS A 360 -27.13 9.17 35.19
C LYS A 360 -26.67 10.61 35.35
N THR A 361 -25.39 10.90 35.08
CA THR A 361 -24.80 12.25 35.17
C THR A 361 -24.47 12.88 33.81
N ASP A 362 -23.91 12.15 32.83
CA ASP A 362 -23.65 12.71 31.50
C ASP A 362 -24.87 12.58 30.57
N ARG A 363 -25.56 13.72 30.34
CA ARG A 363 -26.70 13.83 29.41
C ARG A 363 -26.34 13.55 27.96
N HIS A 364 -25.14 13.89 27.52
CA HIS A 364 -24.71 13.73 26.13
C HIS A 364 -24.50 12.25 25.80
N ILE A 365 -23.86 11.51 26.70
CA ILE A 365 -23.73 10.04 26.61
C ILE A 365 -25.11 9.38 26.72
N ARG A 366 -26.01 9.86 27.59
CA ARG A 366 -27.40 9.35 27.70
C ARG A 366 -28.16 9.36 26.37
N GLU A 367 -28.15 10.45 25.61
CA GLU A 367 -28.86 10.49 24.32
C GLU A 367 -28.19 9.60 23.26
N MET A 368 -26.87 9.44 23.28
CA MET A 368 -26.17 8.50 22.37
C MET A 368 -26.49 7.05 22.68
N VAL A 369 -26.45 6.65 23.95
CA VAL A 369 -26.81 5.30 24.42
C VAL A 369 -28.27 4.99 24.10
N LYS A 370 -29.18 5.97 24.21
CA LYS A 370 -30.57 5.86 23.78
C LYS A 370 -30.70 5.60 22.28
N ILE A 371 -29.97 6.33 21.43
CA ILE A 371 -29.98 6.11 19.96
C ILE A 371 -29.45 4.71 19.60
N VAL A 372 -28.38 4.26 20.24
CA VAL A 372 -27.81 2.91 20.02
C VAL A 372 -28.81 1.83 20.42
N ARG A 373 -29.45 1.98 21.59
CA ARG A 373 -30.49 1.06 22.05
C ARG A 373 -31.68 1.03 21.08
N GLU A 374 -32.21 2.18 20.71
CA GLU A 374 -33.37 2.30 19.82
C GLU A 374 -33.11 1.64 18.45
N ALA A 375 -31.94 1.88 17.84
CA ALA A 375 -31.57 1.27 16.56
C ALA A 375 -31.38 -0.26 16.63
N HIS A 376 -31.14 -0.82 17.83
CA HIS A 376 -31.09 -2.27 18.07
C HIS A 376 -32.48 -2.85 18.39
N GLU A 377 -33.29 -2.16 19.20
CA GLU A 377 -34.68 -2.54 19.52
C GLU A 377 -35.58 -2.55 18.27
N GLU A 378 -35.34 -1.65 17.31
CA GLU A 378 -35.99 -1.70 15.99
C GLU A 378 -35.51 -2.85 15.10
N GLY A 379 -34.41 -3.52 15.44
CA GLY A 379 -33.72 -4.54 14.66
C GLY A 379 -32.80 -3.94 13.58
N ILE A 380 -31.52 -4.29 13.63
CA ILE A 380 -30.44 -3.75 12.77
C ILE A 380 -30.81 -3.76 11.27
N LYS A 381 -30.88 -2.56 10.68
CA LYS A 381 -31.21 -2.36 9.24
C LYS A 381 -30.02 -2.48 8.29
N GLN A 382 -28.80 -2.43 8.82
CA GLN A 382 -27.57 -2.54 8.04
C GLN A 382 -26.52 -3.33 8.85
N PRO A 383 -26.24 -4.60 8.48
CA PRO A 383 -25.23 -5.40 9.15
C PRO A 383 -23.80 -4.89 8.95
N ILE A 384 -23.48 -4.27 7.81
CA ILE A 384 -22.10 -3.90 7.46
C ILE A 384 -21.74 -2.54 8.07
N THR A 385 -20.59 -2.46 8.72
CA THR A 385 -20.01 -1.21 9.21
C THR A 385 -18.52 -1.14 8.87
N LEU A 386 -17.98 0.08 8.83
CA LEU A 386 -16.56 0.35 8.69
C LEU A 386 -16.06 1.01 9.97
N LEU A 387 -15.40 0.24 10.82
CA LEU A 387 -14.62 0.77 11.93
C LEU A 387 -13.37 1.45 11.37
N ILE A 388 -13.19 2.72 11.70
CA ILE A 388 -11.94 3.46 11.52
C ILE A 388 -11.42 3.69 12.95
N MET A 389 -10.15 3.38 13.21
CA MET A 389 -9.58 3.44 14.56
C MET A 389 -8.27 4.21 14.55
N ARG A 390 -7.98 4.99 15.62
CA ARG A 390 -6.65 5.56 15.92
C ARG A 390 -6.31 5.29 17.39
N ALA A 391 -5.34 4.42 17.67
CA ALA A 391 -4.90 4.16 19.05
C ALA A 391 -3.66 4.99 19.41
N ASP A 392 -3.79 6.00 20.27
CA ASP A 392 -2.70 6.90 20.67
C ASP A 392 -1.85 6.28 21.81
N TYR A 393 -0.52 6.32 21.68
CA TYR A 393 0.49 5.76 22.60
C TYR A 393 1.60 6.79 22.96
N MET A 394 2.44 6.50 23.95
CA MET A 394 3.71 7.18 24.23
C MET A 394 4.81 6.15 24.56
N LEU A 395 6.08 6.55 24.36
CA LEU A 395 7.24 5.84 24.90
C LEU A 395 7.51 6.32 26.33
N ASN A 396 7.03 5.56 27.31
CA ASN A 396 7.23 5.80 28.73
C ASN A 396 8.66 5.40 29.13
N SER A 397 9.40 6.31 29.76
CA SER A 397 10.64 5.97 30.45
C SER A 397 10.28 5.35 31.80
N LEU A 398 10.77 4.14 32.06
CA LEU A 398 10.99 3.72 33.44
C LEU A 398 12.10 4.59 34.03
N LYS A 399 12.04 4.83 35.34
CA LYS A 399 13.09 5.49 36.11
C LYS A 399 13.45 4.59 37.27
N ASP A 400 14.60 3.93 37.17
CA ASP A 400 15.19 3.28 38.34
C ASP A 400 15.64 4.36 39.31
N SER A 401 14.94 4.45 40.44
CA SER A 401 15.37 5.26 41.56
C SER A 401 16.70 4.73 42.12
N GLU A 402 17.59 5.66 42.47
CA GLU A 402 18.91 5.47 43.12
C GLU A 402 20.15 5.25 42.23
N ASN A 403 20.06 5.21 40.88
CA ASN A 403 21.26 5.21 40.02
C ASN A 403 21.14 6.15 38.79
N ASP A 404 21.60 7.41 38.95
CA ASP A 404 21.68 8.41 37.88
C ASP A 404 22.83 8.14 36.87
N ASN A 405 22.78 7.00 36.17
CA ASN A 405 23.61 6.72 35.00
C ASN A 405 22.73 6.61 33.75
N GLU A 406 22.89 7.53 32.79
CA GLU A 406 22.06 7.62 31.56
C GLU A 406 22.20 6.43 30.58
N GLN A 407 22.94 5.37 30.96
CA GLN A 407 23.41 4.33 30.06
C GLN A 407 22.39 3.23 29.74
N GLN A 408 21.32 3.05 30.55
CA GLN A 408 20.27 2.05 30.31
C GLN A 408 18.87 2.59 30.64
N GLN A 409 18.37 3.53 29.84
CA GLN A 409 16.99 4.01 29.93
C GLN A 409 16.01 2.98 29.34
N GLN A 410 15.40 2.13 30.18
CA GLN A 410 14.37 1.18 29.75
C GLN A 410 13.08 1.92 29.33
N LEU A 411 12.58 1.59 28.13
CA LEU A 411 11.41 2.22 27.52
C LEU A 411 10.26 1.22 27.37
N GLU A 412 9.04 1.66 27.67
CA GLU A 412 7.80 0.91 27.44
C GLU A 412 6.89 1.64 26.45
N VAL A 413 6.23 0.89 25.58
CA VAL A 413 5.15 1.39 24.73
C VAL A 413 3.84 1.34 25.52
N LYS A 414 3.25 2.50 25.83
CA LYS A 414 2.02 2.59 26.64
C LYS A 414 0.91 3.42 25.99
N GLN A 415 -0.30 2.88 25.98
CA GLN A 415 -1.48 3.46 25.33
C GLN A 415 -2.08 4.59 26.17
N ILE A 416 -2.32 5.72 25.51
CA ILE A 416 -2.95 6.93 26.04
C ILE A 416 -4.45 6.91 25.87
N GLU A 417 -4.92 6.43 24.71
CA GLU A 417 -6.27 6.65 24.21
C GLU A 417 -6.53 5.76 22.99
N VAL A 418 -7.78 5.34 22.79
CA VAL A 418 -8.26 4.90 21.48
C VAL A 418 -9.29 5.92 21.00
N ASN A 419 -9.27 6.18 19.70
CA ASN A 419 -10.25 7.01 19.00
C ASN A 419 -10.94 6.09 17.99
N THR A 420 -12.25 6.21 17.86
CA THR A 420 -13.02 5.55 16.79
C THR A 420 -14.06 6.47 16.16
N GLY A 421 -14.57 7.47 16.91
CA GLY A 421 -15.77 8.22 16.53
C GLY A 421 -15.65 9.09 15.28
N ALA A 422 -14.54 9.80 15.11
CA ALA A 422 -14.25 10.55 13.89
C ALA A 422 -12.74 10.71 13.69
N ILE A 423 -12.26 10.21 12.57
CA ILE A 423 -10.84 10.18 12.19
C ILE A 423 -10.73 10.70 10.77
N VAL A 424 -9.86 11.69 10.58
CA VAL A 424 -9.65 12.47 9.35
C VAL A 424 -8.16 12.85 9.26
N ALA A 425 -7.75 13.60 8.23
CA ALA A 425 -6.38 14.11 8.01
C ALA A 425 -5.37 13.12 7.41
N LEU A 426 -5.76 11.87 7.15
CA LEU A 426 -4.87 10.79 6.68
C LEU A 426 -4.03 11.15 5.43
N GLY A 427 -4.45 12.11 4.60
CA GLY A 427 -3.70 12.58 3.44
C GLY A 427 -2.70 13.70 3.75
N ILE A 428 -3.05 14.62 4.64
CA ILE A 428 -2.14 15.64 5.22
C ILE A 428 -0.96 14.95 5.93
N ASP A 429 -1.33 13.94 6.68
CA ASP A 429 -0.49 13.01 7.37
C ASP A 429 0.52 12.28 6.46
N HIS A 430 0.04 11.62 5.40
CA HIS A 430 0.86 11.02 4.34
C HIS A 430 1.91 12.02 3.82
N ARG A 431 1.47 13.25 3.53
CA ARG A 431 2.33 14.34 3.04
C ARG A 431 3.35 14.83 4.07
N THR A 432 3.11 14.62 5.37
CA THR A 432 4.10 14.94 6.41
C THR A 432 5.29 13.98 6.32
N THR A 433 5.03 12.68 6.14
CA THR A 433 6.09 11.69 5.86
C THR A 433 6.82 11.98 4.54
N GLU A 434 6.09 12.34 3.46
CA GLU A 434 6.72 12.73 2.19
C GLU A 434 7.62 13.97 2.34
N LEU A 435 7.14 15.00 3.05
CA LEU A 435 7.91 16.21 3.36
C LEU A 435 9.19 15.87 4.14
N HIS A 436 9.07 15.08 5.21
CA HIS A 436 10.22 14.70 6.04
C HIS A 436 11.23 13.90 5.22
N ARG A 437 10.78 13.04 4.30
CA ARG A 437 11.66 12.37 3.32
C ARG A 437 12.34 13.33 2.32
N GLN A 438 11.87 14.56 2.12
CA GLN A 438 12.63 15.59 1.38
C GLN A 438 13.61 16.36 2.27
N VAL A 439 13.21 16.68 3.51
CA VAL A 439 14.07 17.37 4.49
C VAL A 439 15.28 16.51 4.85
N LEU A 440 15.07 15.23 5.16
CA LEU A 440 16.13 14.25 5.41
C LEU A 440 17.14 14.17 4.26
N LYS A 441 16.67 14.16 3.00
CA LYS A 441 17.56 14.18 1.81
C LYS A 441 18.42 15.44 1.72
N ARG A 442 17.89 16.60 2.09
CA ARG A 442 18.66 17.87 2.12
C ARG A 442 19.70 17.86 3.24
N ALA A 443 19.35 17.29 4.40
CA ALA A 443 20.24 17.10 5.54
C ALA A 443 21.26 15.94 5.36
N GLY A 444 21.24 15.21 4.23
CA GLY A 444 22.13 14.07 3.97
C GLY A 444 21.78 12.78 4.74
N LEU A 445 20.58 12.70 5.34
CA LEU A 445 20.14 11.62 6.22
C LEU A 445 19.42 10.48 5.48
N ASN A 446 19.40 9.29 6.10
CA ASN A 446 18.84 8.09 5.49
C ASN A 446 17.30 8.08 5.50
N THR A 447 16.68 8.26 4.32
CA THR A 447 15.21 8.20 4.21
C THR A 447 14.59 6.82 4.42
N LEU A 448 15.37 5.74 4.47
CA LEU A 448 14.84 4.40 4.79
C LEU A 448 14.35 4.29 6.24
N ASN A 449 14.92 5.11 7.15
CA ASN A 449 14.51 5.22 8.55
C ASN A 449 13.19 6.01 8.72
N SER A 450 12.65 6.61 7.64
CA SER A 450 11.29 7.16 7.62
C SER A 450 10.37 6.10 7.01
N PRO A 451 9.46 5.46 7.78
CA PRO A 451 8.62 4.37 7.30
C PRO A 451 7.66 4.79 6.18
N ASP A 452 6.87 3.87 5.63
CA ASP A 452 5.85 4.18 4.61
C ASP A 452 4.50 4.58 5.24
N ASN A 453 3.82 5.54 4.62
CA ASN A 453 2.57 6.14 5.13
C ASN A 453 1.51 6.18 4.02
N VAL A 454 0.65 5.16 3.93
CA VAL A 454 -0.38 5.08 2.87
C VAL A 454 -1.81 4.97 3.42
N GLY A 455 -2.03 5.53 4.62
CA GLY A 455 -3.30 5.46 5.33
C GLY A 455 -4.47 6.04 4.55
N ASP A 456 -4.29 7.15 3.83
CA ASP A 456 -5.35 7.76 3.02
C ASP A 456 -5.76 6.94 1.79
N THR A 457 -4.88 6.05 1.32
CA THR A 457 -5.22 5.06 0.30
C THR A 457 -6.04 3.93 0.90
N ASN A 458 -5.61 3.35 2.03
CA ASN A 458 -6.37 2.30 2.73
C ASN A 458 -7.77 2.81 3.18
N LEU A 459 -7.88 4.05 3.64
CA LEU A 459 -9.16 4.69 3.95
C LEU A 459 -10.05 4.84 2.71
N ALA A 460 -9.51 5.31 1.59
CA ALA A 460 -10.25 5.42 0.33
C ALA A 460 -10.72 4.03 -0.17
N GLU A 461 -9.88 3.01 -0.09
CA GLU A 461 -10.20 1.64 -0.47
C GLU A 461 -11.25 1.01 0.45
N SER A 462 -11.18 1.26 1.76
CA SER A 462 -12.14 0.77 2.75
C SER A 462 -13.52 1.44 2.60
N LEU A 463 -13.57 2.76 2.39
CA LEU A 463 -14.81 3.49 2.11
C LEU A 463 -15.42 3.08 0.77
N PHE A 464 -14.60 2.79 -0.25
CA PHE A 464 -15.05 2.25 -1.53
C PHE A 464 -15.56 0.80 -1.42
N MET A 465 -14.93 -0.02 -0.58
CA MET A 465 -15.40 -1.38 -0.26
C MET A 465 -16.77 -1.33 0.42
N ALA A 466 -16.94 -0.46 1.42
CA ALA A 466 -18.23 -0.21 2.07
C ALA A 466 -19.30 0.26 1.05
N TRP A 467 -18.99 1.24 0.20
CA TRP A 467 -19.94 1.72 -0.82
C TRP A 467 -20.34 0.64 -1.83
N LYS A 468 -19.40 -0.22 -2.25
CA LYS A 468 -19.72 -1.40 -3.06
C LYS A 468 -20.58 -2.42 -2.31
N ALA A 469 -20.33 -2.63 -1.02
CA ALA A 469 -21.09 -3.57 -0.20
C ALA A 469 -22.55 -3.13 0.03
N PHE A 470 -22.86 -1.83 -0.07
CA PHE A 470 -24.24 -1.34 -0.11
C PHE A 470 -25.02 -1.75 -1.38
N GLY A 471 -24.34 -2.18 -2.44
CA GLY A 471 -24.97 -2.84 -3.60
C GLY A 471 -25.74 -1.93 -4.58
N ASN A 472 -25.77 -0.62 -4.37
CA ASN A 472 -26.47 0.33 -5.24
C ASN A 472 -25.53 1.41 -5.77
N SER A 473 -25.19 1.34 -7.06
CA SER A 473 -24.26 2.28 -7.73
C SER A 473 -24.80 3.70 -7.93
N LYS A 474 -26.06 3.98 -7.58
CA LYS A 474 -26.64 5.34 -7.56
C LYS A 474 -26.73 5.92 -6.15
N ALA A 475 -26.30 5.18 -5.12
CA ALA A 475 -26.37 5.64 -3.75
C ALA A 475 -25.23 6.63 -3.44
N LEU A 476 -25.54 7.67 -2.66
CA LEU A 476 -24.57 8.68 -2.29
C LEU A 476 -23.53 8.16 -1.29
N MET A 477 -22.29 8.60 -1.46
CA MET A 477 -21.28 8.65 -0.40
C MET A 477 -21.41 9.99 0.32
N VAL A 478 -21.78 9.99 1.61
CA VAL A 478 -21.98 11.24 2.37
C VAL A 478 -20.84 11.45 3.36
N PHE A 479 -20.22 12.62 3.29
CA PHE A 479 -19.30 13.12 4.31
C PHE A 479 -20.09 14.00 5.28
N LEU A 480 -20.27 13.53 6.51
CA LEU A 480 -20.94 14.27 7.59
C LEU A 480 -19.92 15.17 8.30
N THR A 481 -20.08 16.49 8.22
CA THR A 481 -19.08 17.48 8.70
C THR A 481 -19.67 18.58 9.60
N VAL A 482 -18.82 19.40 10.21
CA VAL A 482 -19.25 20.68 10.81
C VAL A 482 -19.19 21.83 9.79
N PRO A 483 -20.01 22.90 9.91
CA PRO A 483 -20.05 23.98 8.91
C PRO A 483 -18.73 24.73 8.69
N SER A 484 -17.89 24.81 9.74
CA SER A 484 -16.50 25.27 9.65
C SER A 484 -15.58 24.10 9.97
N PHE A 485 -14.81 23.64 8.99
CA PHE A 485 -14.02 22.42 9.07
C PHE A 485 -12.65 22.61 8.44
N GLY A 486 -11.58 22.52 9.24
CA GLY A 486 -10.20 22.81 8.81
C GLY A 486 -9.70 21.87 7.71
N TYR A 487 -9.97 20.58 7.86
CA TYR A 487 -9.54 19.49 6.97
C TYR A 487 -10.33 19.38 5.65
N LYS A 488 -10.99 20.45 5.20
CA LYS A 488 -11.81 20.41 3.96
C LYS A 488 -10.98 20.06 2.71
N PHE A 489 -9.70 20.41 2.67
CA PHE A 489 -8.80 20.04 1.57
C PHE A 489 -8.46 18.54 1.56
N ASP A 490 -8.20 17.95 2.73
CA ASP A 490 -7.98 16.51 2.90
C ASP A 490 -9.21 15.70 2.45
N LEU A 491 -10.41 16.11 2.86
CA LEU A 491 -11.65 15.51 2.36
C LEU A 491 -11.83 15.67 0.85
N HIS A 492 -11.45 16.80 0.24
CA HIS A 492 -11.47 16.93 -1.22
C HIS A 492 -10.48 15.98 -1.90
N GLN A 493 -9.28 15.77 -1.35
CA GLN A 493 -8.33 14.78 -1.87
C GLN A 493 -8.86 13.35 -1.73
N LEU A 494 -9.48 13.01 -0.59
CA LEU A 494 -10.14 11.73 -0.36
C LEU A 494 -11.31 11.51 -1.33
N ALA A 495 -12.16 12.52 -1.54
CA ALA A 495 -13.24 12.49 -2.54
C ALA A 495 -12.69 12.28 -3.96
N CYS A 496 -11.60 12.95 -4.33
CA CYS A 496 -10.93 12.73 -5.61
C CYS A 496 -10.25 11.35 -5.71
N LYS A 497 -9.82 10.72 -4.62
CA LYS A 497 -9.40 9.29 -4.61
C LYS A 497 -10.60 8.37 -4.83
N LEU A 498 -11.68 8.55 -4.07
CA LEU A 498 -12.91 7.75 -4.16
C LEU A 498 -13.57 7.79 -5.54
N LYS A 499 -13.67 8.98 -6.14
CA LYS A 499 -14.20 9.12 -7.51
C LYS A 499 -13.37 8.33 -8.53
N ARG A 500 -12.04 8.44 -8.49
CA ARG A 500 -11.14 7.65 -9.35
C ARG A 500 -11.28 6.14 -9.11
N LEU A 501 -11.34 5.68 -7.86
CA LEU A 501 -11.60 4.27 -7.54
C LEU A 501 -12.93 3.76 -8.12
N SER A 502 -13.96 4.61 -8.13
CA SER A 502 -15.29 4.30 -8.68
C SER A 502 -15.43 4.43 -10.20
N ASN A 503 -14.40 4.90 -10.92
CA ASN A 503 -14.51 5.40 -12.30
C ASN A 503 -15.64 6.45 -12.46
N ASP A 504 -15.64 7.44 -11.57
CA ASP A 504 -16.60 8.55 -11.46
C ASP A 504 -18.09 8.14 -11.30
N GLN A 505 -18.37 6.90 -10.90
CA GLN A 505 -19.73 6.43 -10.56
C GLN A 505 -20.21 6.89 -9.18
N MET A 506 -19.30 7.20 -8.26
CA MET A 506 -19.66 7.61 -6.89
C MET A 506 -19.98 9.10 -6.83
N ASP A 507 -21.26 9.43 -6.70
CA ASP A 507 -21.70 10.75 -6.22
C ASP A 507 -21.28 10.93 -4.75
N ILE A 508 -20.57 12.02 -4.45
CA ILE A 508 -20.06 12.34 -3.11
C ILE A 508 -20.63 13.68 -2.67
N GLU A 509 -21.36 13.69 -1.56
CA GLU A 509 -22.04 14.86 -1.01
C GLU A 509 -21.51 15.23 0.39
N TYR A 510 -21.57 16.52 0.72
CA TYR A 510 -21.13 17.06 2.00
C TYR A 510 -22.35 17.63 2.75
N VAL A 511 -22.68 17.07 3.91
CA VAL A 511 -23.80 17.54 4.74
C VAL A 511 -23.32 17.87 6.14
N SER A 512 -23.81 18.98 6.72
CA SER A 512 -23.54 19.27 8.13
C SER A 512 -24.64 18.78 9.06
N HIS A 513 -24.33 18.61 10.35
CA HIS A 513 -25.36 18.33 11.37
C HIS A 513 -26.47 19.40 11.45
N LYS A 514 -26.23 20.62 10.94
CA LYS A 514 -27.25 21.67 10.83
C LYS A 514 -28.14 21.46 9.61
N ASP A 515 -27.53 21.22 8.45
CA ASP A 515 -28.25 21.10 7.18
C ASP A 515 -29.00 19.77 7.07
N GLY A 516 -28.45 18.70 7.68
CA GLY A 516 -29.09 17.40 7.78
C GLY A 516 -30.46 17.43 8.47
N GLN A 517 -30.75 18.43 9.32
CA GLN A 517 -32.04 18.57 10.02
C GLN A 517 -33.22 18.78 9.08
N THR A 518 -32.97 19.31 7.88
CA THR A 518 -34.00 19.51 6.84
C THR A 518 -33.77 18.61 5.61
N GLN A 519 -32.50 18.26 5.35
CA GLN A 519 -32.11 17.52 4.14
C GLN A 519 -32.05 16.00 4.31
N LEU A 520 -31.75 15.47 5.51
CA LEU A 520 -31.73 14.03 5.77
C LEU A 520 -33.09 13.56 6.30
N LYS A 521 -33.59 12.46 5.73
CA LYS A 521 -34.83 11.79 6.16
C LYS A 521 -34.65 10.28 6.13
N LEU A 522 -35.42 9.59 6.98
CA LEU A 522 -35.59 8.14 6.91
C LEU A 522 -36.80 7.83 6.00
N GLY A 523 -36.63 6.96 5.01
CA GLY A 523 -37.74 6.43 4.21
C GLY A 523 -38.51 5.33 4.93
N ASP A 524 -39.68 4.97 4.40
CA ASP A 524 -40.54 3.90 4.96
C ASP A 524 -39.87 2.50 4.88
N ASP A 525 -38.89 2.36 3.99
CA ASP A 525 -38.00 1.20 3.82
C ASP A 525 -36.72 1.26 4.68
N PHE A 526 -36.63 2.24 5.59
CA PHE A 526 -35.44 2.63 6.34
C PHE A 526 -34.26 3.14 5.49
N SER A 527 -34.44 3.46 4.19
CA SER A 527 -33.39 4.12 3.41
C SER A 527 -33.08 5.51 3.95
N LEU A 528 -31.80 5.85 4.08
CA LEU A 528 -31.38 7.21 4.37
C LEU A 528 -31.48 8.05 3.09
N LEU A 529 -32.27 9.13 3.13
CA LEU A 529 -32.49 10.01 1.98
C LEU A 529 -31.87 11.38 2.25
N LEU A 530 -30.87 11.79 1.45
CA LEU A 530 -30.36 13.16 1.41
C LEU A 530 -31.03 13.88 0.23
N ASN A 531 -31.90 14.85 0.52
CA ASN A 531 -32.68 15.60 -0.49
C ASN A 531 -33.45 14.68 -1.47
N GLY A 532 -33.88 13.50 -1.00
CA GLY A 532 -34.59 12.48 -1.79
C GLY A 532 -33.69 11.48 -2.55
N LYS A 533 -32.36 11.64 -2.56
CA LYS A 533 -31.42 10.63 -3.05
C LYS A 533 -31.05 9.64 -1.94
N VAL A 534 -31.01 8.34 -2.24
CA VAL A 534 -30.54 7.30 -1.31
C VAL A 534 -29.07 7.50 -0.97
N VAL A 535 -28.72 7.40 0.31
CA VAL A 535 -27.35 7.41 0.83
C VAL A 535 -26.92 5.98 1.16
N GLY A 536 -25.79 5.55 0.58
CA GLY A 536 -25.26 4.20 0.79
C GLY A 536 -24.25 4.11 1.91
N VAL A 537 -23.46 5.17 2.12
CA VAL A 537 -22.44 5.25 3.18
C VAL A 537 -22.44 6.63 3.82
N VAL A 538 -22.32 6.69 5.15
CA VAL A 538 -22.07 7.92 5.90
C VAL A 538 -20.73 7.83 6.61
N TYR A 539 -19.78 8.67 6.21
CA TYR A 539 -18.48 8.84 6.86
C TYR A 539 -18.53 10.02 7.83
N SER A 540 -18.28 9.74 9.11
CA SER A 540 -18.41 10.73 10.18
C SER A 540 -17.11 11.49 10.42
N CYS A 541 -17.08 12.76 10.03
CA CYS A 541 -16.00 13.69 10.35
C CYS A 541 -16.28 14.48 11.65
N ILE A 542 -17.16 13.97 12.52
CA ILE A 542 -17.63 14.62 13.75
C ILE A 542 -17.62 13.60 14.90
N SER A 543 -16.75 13.81 15.88
CA SER A 543 -16.64 12.89 17.02
C SER A 543 -17.96 12.86 17.81
N ALA A 544 -18.44 11.64 18.08
CA ALA A 544 -19.61 11.40 18.91
C ALA A 544 -19.36 11.85 20.37
N LEU A 545 -18.17 11.57 20.93
CA LEU A 545 -17.83 11.88 22.32
C LEU A 545 -17.31 13.32 22.51
N GLY A 546 -16.58 13.86 21.53
CA GLY A 546 -15.87 15.14 21.62
C GLY A 546 -16.72 16.38 21.30
N TYR A 547 -17.74 16.28 20.45
CA TYR A 547 -18.58 17.44 20.12
C TYR A 547 -19.80 17.52 21.06
N LEU A 548 -20.14 18.70 21.57
CA LEU A 548 -21.42 18.92 22.28
C LEU A 548 -22.55 19.09 21.27
N ILE A 549 -23.23 17.99 20.98
CA ILE A 549 -24.23 17.87 19.92
C ILE A 549 -25.57 18.43 20.42
N THR A 550 -26.13 19.42 19.71
CA THR A 550 -27.45 20.00 20.03
C THR A 550 -28.57 18.97 19.81
N ALA A 551 -29.73 19.13 20.46
CA ALA A 551 -30.83 18.17 20.33
C ALA A 551 -31.25 17.88 18.87
N ALA A 552 -31.30 18.92 18.02
CA ALA A 552 -31.58 18.74 16.60
C ALA A 552 -30.44 18.05 15.82
N SER A 553 -29.19 18.17 16.28
CA SER A 553 -28.04 17.44 15.72
C SER A 553 -28.02 15.97 16.18
N MET A 554 -28.52 15.67 17.39
CA MET A 554 -28.77 14.29 17.85
C MET A 554 -29.86 13.62 17.01
N GLU A 555 -30.90 14.33 16.60
CA GLU A 555 -31.96 13.77 15.72
C GLU A 555 -31.42 13.42 14.33
N VAL A 556 -30.48 14.20 13.79
CA VAL A 556 -29.73 13.83 12.58
C VAL A 556 -28.92 12.54 12.80
N ARG A 557 -28.25 12.40 13.96
CA ARG A 557 -27.54 11.16 14.28
C ARG A 557 -28.50 9.98 14.39
N ARG A 558 -29.63 10.13 15.09
CA ARG A 558 -30.70 9.13 15.22
C ARG A 558 -31.23 8.67 13.85
N THR A 559 -31.48 9.63 12.95
CA THR A 559 -31.91 9.37 11.57
C THR A 559 -30.89 8.55 10.78
N ILE A 560 -29.60 8.82 10.96
CA ILE A 560 -28.51 8.06 10.32
C ILE A 560 -28.40 6.65 10.91
N GLU A 561 -28.32 6.50 12.23
CA GLU A 561 -28.05 5.20 12.88
C GLU A 561 -29.18 4.17 12.65
N ARG A 562 -30.45 4.61 12.61
CA ARG A 562 -31.61 3.76 12.31
C ARG A 562 -31.71 3.31 10.84
N SER A 563 -30.96 3.92 9.92
CA SER A 563 -31.10 3.69 8.48
C SER A 563 -30.37 2.46 7.92
N THR A 564 -30.65 2.10 6.67
CA THR A 564 -29.92 1.08 5.90
C THR A 564 -28.52 1.52 5.43
N ALA A 565 -28.13 2.79 5.58
CA ALA A 565 -26.81 3.26 5.15
C ALA A 565 -25.68 2.62 5.98
N ILE A 566 -24.57 2.27 5.34
CA ILE A 566 -23.37 1.78 6.03
C ILE A 566 -22.73 2.95 6.78
N LYS A 567 -22.57 2.82 8.09
CA LYS A 567 -21.99 3.86 8.94
C LYS A 567 -20.48 3.62 9.10
N ALA A 568 -19.70 4.68 8.94
CA ALA A 568 -18.25 4.69 9.07
C ALA A 568 -17.80 5.77 10.07
N PRO A 569 -17.76 5.47 11.38
CA PRO A 569 -18.28 4.27 12.06
C PRO A 569 -19.79 4.37 12.37
N SER A 570 -20.43 3.28 12.85
CA SER A 570 -21.71 3.36 13.56
C SER A 570 -21.58 4.02 14.95
N LEU A 571 -22.66 4.49 15.54
CA LEU A 571 -22.62 5.15 16.86
C LEU A 571 -22.16 4.21 17.98
N ALA A 572 -22.52 2.93 17.94
CA ALA A 572 -22.07 1.93 18.91
C ALA A 572 -20.53 1.79 18.89
N HIS A 573 -19.95 1.70 17.70
CA HIS A 573 -18.50 1.75 17.52
C HIS A 573 -17.93 3.10 17.95
N ALA A 574 -18.53 4.22 17.55
CA ALA A 574 -18.06 5.57 17.88
C ALA A 574 -18.01 5.91 19.38
N ILE A 575 -18.80 5.22 20.21
CA ILE A 575 -18.74 5.35 21.68
C ILE A 575 -17.88 4.26 22.33
N SER A 576 -17.62 3.13 21.64
CA SER A 576 -16.75 2.05 22.15
C SER A 576 -15.38 2.53 22.65
N SER A 577 -14.83 3.60 22.07
CA SER A 577 -13.53 4.17 22.45
C SER A 577 -13.56 5.20 23.59
N SER A 578 -14.64 5.28 24.37
CA SER A 578 -14.68 6.16 25.55
C SER A 578 -13.70 5.74 26.66
N LYS A 579 -13.33 6.69 27.52
CA LYS A 579 -12.37 6.48 28.61
C LYS A 579 -12.83 5.40 29.60
N LYS A 580 -14.12 5.37 29.95
CA LYS A 580 -14.69 4.33 30.82
C LYS A 580 -14.55 2.93 30.21
N ILE A 581 -14.73 2.78 28.90
CA ILE A 581 -14.53 1.47 28.24
C ILE A 581 -13.03 1.11 28.18
N GLN A 582 -12.14 2.05 27.87
CA GLN A 582 -10.70 1.82 27.93
C GLN A 582 -10.24 1.37 29.34
N GLN A 583 -10.81 1.98 30.39
CA GLN A 583 -10.57 1.59 31.79
C GLN A 583 -11.12 0.19 32.12
N LEU A 584 -12.33 -0.15 31.64
CA LEU A 584 -12.90 -1.48 31.86
C LEU A 584 -12.08 -2.57 31.16
N LEU A 585 -11.68 -2.35 29.90
CA LEU A 585 -10.85 -3.29 29.13
C LEU A 585 -9.48 -3.56 29.78
N ALA A 586 -8.93 -2.63 30.56
CA ALA A 586 -7.70 -2.86 31.32
C ALA A 586 -7.88 -3.89 32.47
N MET A 587 -9.10 -4.06 32.99
CA MET A 587 -9.36 -4.96 34.13
C MET A 587 -9.08 -6.43 33.78
N PRO A 588 -8.72 -7.28 34.76
CA PRO A 588 -8.52 -8.72 34.53
C PRO A 588 -9.78 -9.40 33.97
N GLY A 589 -9.63 -10.18 32.90
CA GLY A 589 -10.73 -10.91 32.24
C GLY A 589 -11.49 -10.15 31.15
N GLU A 590 -11.43 -8.81 31.11
CA GLU A 590 -12.26 -8.02 30.18
C GLU A 590 -11.71 -7.98 28.73
N VAL A 591 -10.42 -8.24 28.50
CA VAL A 591 -9.90 -8.47 27.14
C VAL A 591 -10.26 -9.89 26.68
N GLU A 592 -10.13 -10.84 27.59
CA GLU A 592 -10.38 -12.26 27.41
C GLU A 592 -11.86 -12.54 27.06
N ARG A 593 -12.80 -11.74 27.59
CA ARG A 593 -14.21 -11.69 27.16
C ARG A 593 -14.36 -11.60 25.63
N PHE A 594 -13.53 -10.79 24.99
CA PHE A 594 -13.54 -10.55 23.54
C PHE A 594 -12.54 -11.42 22.76
N PHE A 595 -11.75 -12.24 23.45
CA PHE A 595 -10.80 -13.20 22.85
C PHE A 595 -10.87 -14.55 23.61
N PRO A 596 -12.04 -15.24 23.59
CA PRO A 596 -12.26 -16.45 24.40
C PRO A 596 -11.63 -17.73 23.83
N ASP A 597 -11.12 -17.70 22.61
CA ASP A 597 -10.36 -18.80 22.01
C ASP A 597 -8.91 -18.76 22.54
N PRO A 598 -8.36 -19.83 23.14
CA PRO A 598 -6.96 -19.88 23.55
C PRO A 598 -5.95 -19.61 22.42
N ALA A 599 -6.33 -19.78 21.14
CA ALA A 599 -5.51 -19.40 19.99
C ALA A 599 -5.40 -17.87 19.77
N ASP A 600 -6.24 -17.06 20.44
CA ASP A 600 -6.14 -15.60 20.47
C ASP A 600 -5.25 -15.09 21.66
N ALA A 601 -4.68 -15.96 22.49
CA ALA A 601 -3.94 -15.58 23.71
C ALA A 601 -2.76 -14.60 23.47
N ASP A 602 -1.99 -14.80 22.39
CA ASP A 602 -0.88 -13.89 22.02
C ASP A 602 -1.38 -12.46 21.75
N LYS A 603 -2.60 -12.32 21.22
CA LYS A 603 -3.26 -11.03 20.97
C LYS A 603 -3.69 -10.37 22.27
N VAL A 604 -4.20 -11.16 23.22
CA VAL A 604 -4.54 -10.68 24.58
C VAL A 604 -3.29 -10.17 25.29
N ALA A 605 -2.18 -10.91 25.23
CA ALA A 605 -0.91 -10.51 25.82
C ALA A 605 -0.38 -9.19 25.23
N ALA A 606 -0.26 -9.10 23.90
CA ALA A 606 0.20 -7.89 23.21
C ALA A 606 -0.72 -6.68 23.45
N ILE A 607 -2.04 -6.88 23.58
CA ILE A 607 -2.98 -5.83 23.97
C ILE A 607 -2.71 -5.35 25.40
N ARG A 608 -2.61 -6.29 26.36
CA ARG A 608 -2.44 -5.98 27.79
C ARG A 608 -1.11 -5.32 28.12
N GLU A 609 -0.02 -5.75 27.50
CA GLU A 609 1.33 -5.17 27.69
C GLU A 609 1.32 -3.66 27.45
N THR A 610 0.53 -3.21 26.48
CA THR A 610 0.45 -1.80 26.08
C THR A 610 -0.43 -0.94 26.99
N PHE A 611 -1.19 -1.53 27.90
CA PHE A 611 -1.98 -0.73 28.84
C PHE A 611 -1.08 -0.07 29.88
N ALA A 612 -1.33 1.23 30.10
CA ALA A 612 -0.96 1.92 31.33
C ALA A 612 -2.00 1.62 32.42
N GLU A 613 -1.67 1.90 33.67
CA GLU A 613 -2.60 1.69 34.78
C GLU A 613 -3.80 2.65 34.69
N LEU A 614 -5.00 2.09 34.85
CA LEU A 614 -6.30 2.72 34.57
C LEU A 614 -7.31 2.29 35.64
N TRP A 615 -7.96 3.26 36.29
CA TRP A 615 -8.87 3.01 37.41
C TRP A 615 -10.20 3.77 37.27
N GLY A 616 -11.29 3.09 37.61
CA GLY A 616 -12.62 3.70 37.75
C GLY A 616 -12.80 4.32 39.13
N LEU A 617 -13.54 5.43 39.22
CA LEU A 617 -13.83 6.16 40.47
C LEU A 617 -15.28 5.96 40.93
N ASP A 618 -15.99 5.00 40.32
CA ASP A 618 -17.41 4.69 40.49
C ASP A 618 -17.74 3.85 41.74
N LYS A 619 -16.76 3.13 42.29
CA LYS A 619 -16.96 2.36 43.52
C LYS A 619 -16.82 3.23 44.76
N ASN A 620 -17.46 2.80 45.84
CA ASN A 620 -17.41 3.42 47.16
C ASN A 620 -16.80 2.39 48.13
N ASP A 621 -15.54 2.03 47.88
CA ASP A 621 -14.78 1.04 48.64
C ASP A 621 -13.41 1.58 49.07
N ASP A 622 -12.84 0.99 50.12
CA ASP A 622 -11.54 1.37 50.71
C ASP A 622 -10.40 1.48 49.69
N ALA A 623 -10.41 0.69 48.61
CA ALA A 623 -9.36 0.75 47.60
C ALA A 623 -9.52 1.99 46.70
N THR A 624 -10.76 2.33 46.35
CA THR A 624 -11.09 3.48 45.51
C THR A 624 -10.90 4.79 46.26
N GLU A 625 -11.31 4.88 47.53
CA GLU A 625 -11.08 6.10 48.33
C GLU A 625 -9.57 6.31 48.58
N ARG A 626 -8.80 5.28 48.95
CA ARG A 626 -7.34 5.40 49.13
C ARG A 626 -6.60 5.77 47.84
N LEU A 627 -7.08 5.34 46.69
CA LEU A 627 -6.56 5.78 45.39
C LEU A 627 -6.82 7.26 45.14
N ILE A 628 -8.01 7.75 45.51
CA ILE A 628 -8.38 9.17 45.40
C ILE A 628 -7.57 10.02 46.37
N GLU A 629 -7.38 9.58 47.62
CA GLU A 629 -6.49 10.20 48.60
C GLU A 629 -5.06 10.28 48.05
N ASN A 630 -4.50 9.17 47.56
CA ASN A 630 -3.16 9.14 47.00
C ASN A 630 -3.02 10.03 45.75
N ALA A 631 -4.07 10.18 44.94
CA ALA A 631 -4.08 11.07 43.79
C ALA A 631 -4.28 12.56 44.16
N ILE A 632 -4.78 12.86 45.35
CA ILE A 632 -4.83 14.22 45.92
C ILE A 632 -3.48 14.58 46.59
N GLU A 633 -2.78 13.61 47.19
CA GLU A 633 -1.45 13.78 47.78
C GLU A 633 -0.32 13.79 46.74
N HIS A 634 -0.46 13.00 45.67
CA HIS A 634 0.52 12.85 44.60
C HIS A 634 -0.05 13.10 43.20
N PRO A 635 -0.63 14.29 42.92
CA PRO A 635 -1.25 14.58 41.64
C PRO A 635 -0.25 14.60 40.46
N GLU A 636 1.06 14.66 40.73
CA GLU A 636 2.12 14.53 39.73
C GLU A 636 2.21 13.13 39.11
N LYS A 637 1.62 12.10 39.75
CA LYS A 637 1.65 10.71 39.29
C LYS A 637 0.46 10.31 38.42
N TYR A 638 -0.55 11.19 38.29
CA TYR A 638 -1.84 10.83 37.68
C TYR A 638 -2.34 11.83 36.63
N VAL A 639 -3.29 11.35 35.81
CA VAL A 639 -4.11 12.14 34.89
C VAL A 639 -5.56 11.75 35.09
N LEU A 640 -6.42 12.72 35.40
CA LEU A 640 -7.86 12.52 35.56
C LEU A 640 -8.56 12.88 34.24
N LYS A 641 -9.21 11.90 33.62
CA LYS A 641 -9.81 12.03 32.28
C LYS A 641 -11.34 11.88 32.34
N PRO A 642 -12.14 12.87 31.91
CA PRO A 642 -13.57 12.69 31.70
C PRO A 642 -13.84 11.90 30.41
N ASN A 643 -15.06 11.40 30.23
CA ASN A 643 -15.49 10.69 29.01
C ASN A 643 -15.69 11.62 27.79
N ARG A 644 -14.59 12.21 27.29
CA ARG A 644 -14.55 13.11 26.11
C ARG A 644 -13.38 12.78 25.17
N GLU A 645 -13.54 13.11 23.89
CA GLU A 645 -12.50 13.08 22.85
C GLU A 645 -12.05 14.54 22.50
N CYS A 646 -11.20 14.70 21.48
CA CYS A 646 -10.75 15.98 20.90
C CYS A 646 -9.78 16.88 21.72
N GLY A 647 -9.38 16.47 22.93
CA GLY A 647 -8.45 17.24 23.80
C GLY A 647 -9.12 18.42 24.52
N GLY A 648 -8.37 19.16 25.35
CA GLY A 648 -8.90 20.29 26.15
C GLY A 648 -9.60 19.90 27.46
N ASN A 649 -9.62 18.61 27.81
CA ASN A 649 -10.56 18.04 28.80
C ASN A 649 -9.89 17.40 30.02
N ASN A 650 -8.57 17.20 30.03
CA ASN A 650 -7.90 16.42 31.07
C ASN A 650 -7.43 17.30 32.24
N PHE A 651 -7.47 16.76 33.46
CA PHE A 651 -6.93 17.42 34.66
C PHE A 651 -5.60 16.77 35.04
N TYR A 652 -4.64 17.62 35.43
CA TYR A 652 -3.27 17.29 35.77
C TYR A 652 -2.84 18.12 36.98
N ASP A 653 -1.88 17.61 37.76
CA ASP A 653 -1.18 18.39 38.79
C ASP A 653 -2.20 18.98 39.79
N GLU A 654 -2.01 20.18 40.36
CA GLU A 654 -2.94 20.71 41.38
C GLU A 654 -4.41 20.78 40.90
N LYS A 655 -4.65 20.96 39.59
CA LYS A 655 -6.01 20.94 39.02
C LYS A 655 -6.68 19.56 39.08
N LEU A 656 -5.89 18.47 39.12
CA LEU A 656 -6.38 17.12 39.38
C LEU A 656 -6.81 17.00 40.85
N ALA A 657 -5.95 17.41 41.77
CA ALA A 657 -6.23 17.34 43.20
C ALA A 657 -7.46 18.20 43.59
N ASP A 658 -7.51 19.45 43.15
CA ASP A 658 -8.68 20.33 43.34
C ASP A 658 -9.96 19.75 42.73
N LYS A 659 -9.86 19.11 41.55
CA LYS A 659 -11.03 18.48 40.94
C LYS A 659 -11.49 17.28 41.76
N LEU A 660 -10.60 16.41 42.24
CA LEU A 660 -10.96 15.27 43.10
C LEU A 660 -11.56 15.73 44.45
N ARG A 661 -10.93 16.69 45.14
CA ARG A 661 -11.43 17.30 46.39
C ARG A 661 -12.85 17.87 46.26
N SER A 662 -13.25 18.28 45.06
CA SER A 662 -14.54 18.92 44.78
C SER A 662 -15.54 18.05 43.98
N LEU A 663 -15.22 16.78 43.69
CA LEU A 663 -16.02 15.91 42.82
C LEU A 663 -17.07 15.10 43.63
N PRO A 664 -18.38 15.35 43.48
CA PRO A 664 -19.42 14.60 44.19
C PRO A 664 -19.41 13.12 43.83
N GLN A 665 -19.69 12.22 44.78
CA GLN A 665 -19.65 10.76 44.59
C GLN A 665 -20.39 10.30 43.31
N ASN A 666 -21.57 10.86 43.07
CA ASN A 666 -22.43 10.54 41.92
C ASN A 666 -21.85 11.02 40.57
N GLU A 667 -20.95 11.99 40.55
CA GLU A 667 -20.27 12.46 39.34
C GLU A 667 -18.97 11.70 39.04
N ARG A 668 -18.36 11.05 40.05
CA ARG A 668 -17.06 10.35 39.90
C ARG A 668 -17.04 9.36 38.74
N VAL A 669 -18.15 8.65 38.49
CA VAL A 669 -18.34 7.70 37.37
C VAL A 669 -18.15 8.31 35.97
N SER A 670 -18.27 9.63 35.82
CA SER A 670 -18.01 10.30 34.54
C SER A 670 -16.51 10.49 34.23
N TYR A 671 -15.62 10.11 35.15
CA TYR A 671 -14.17 10.26 35.08
C TYR A 671 -13.47 8.91 35.30
N ILE A 672 -12.25 8.80 34.77
CA ILE A 672 -11.30 7.75 35.14
C ILE A 672 -10.00 8.40 35.62
N LEU A 673 -9.26 7.68 36.46
CA LEU A 673 -7.87 7.99 36.78
C LEU A 673 -6.96 7.13 35.90
N MET A 674 -5.84 7.70 35.47
CA MET A 674 -4.80 7.01 34.70
C MET A 674 -3.43 7.41 35.24
N GLN A 675 -2.46 6.50 35.17
CA GLN A 675 -1.05 6.78 35.43
C GLN A 675 -0.52 7.91 34.51
N LYS A 676 0.21 8.88 35.07
CA LYS A 676 0.92 9.92 34.29
C LYS A 676 2.24 9.36 33.81
N LEU A 677 2.32 9.03 32.53
CA LEU A 677 3.54 8.55 31.91
C LEU A 677 4.63 9.62 31.85
N SER A 678 5.88 9.20 31.83
CA SER A 678 7.07 10.04 31.63
C SER A 678 7.60 9.87 30.20
N PRO A 679 7.07 10.62 29.20
CA PRO A 679 7.43 10.42 27.81
C PRO A 679 8.88 10.81 27.48
N THR A 680 9.49 10.01 26.60
CA THR A 680 10.82 10.23 26.05
C THR A 680 10.95 11.60 25.36
N THR A 681 11.90 12.42 25.81
CA THR A 681 12.18 13.76 25.27
C THR A 681 13.22 13.75 24.15
N PHE A 682 13.05 14.63 23.17
CA PHE A 682 14.01 14.86 22.08
C PHE A 682 14.02 16.34 21.66
N LYS A 683 14.87 16.68 20.68
CA LYS A 683 15.02 18.04 20.13
C LYS A 683 14.38 18.14 18.75
N ASN A 684 13.53 19.14 18.51
CA ASN A 684 12.98 19.41 17.18
C ASN A 684 12.64 20.91 16.99
N TYR A 685 12.45 21.34 15.75
CA TYR A 685 12.00 22.69 15.37
C TYR A 685 10.50 22.68 15.04
N PHE A 686 9.75 23.67 15.53
CA PHE A 686 8.32 23.82 15.21
C PHE A 686 8.10 24.79 14.06
N LEU A 687 7.64 24.29 12.92
CA LEU A 687 7.15 25.10 11.82
C LEU A 687 5.67 25.45 12.04
N ARG A 688 5.37 26.74 12.17
CA ARG A 688 4.01 27.27 12.42
C ARG A 688 3.78 28.52 11.57
N PRO A 689 2.58 28.75 11.01
CA PRO A 689 2.30 29.95 10.24
C PRO A 689 2.64 31.22 11.03
N PHE A 690 3.39 32.14 10.41
CA PHE A 690 3.80 33.43 10.97
C PHE A 690 4.64 33.38 12.27
N HIS A 691 5.31 32.26 12.55
CA HIS A 691 6.23 32.12 13.68
C HIS A 691 7.61 31.66 13.20
N GLU A 692 8.67 32.26 13.71
CA GLU A 692 10.04 31.78 13.47
C GLU A 692 10.28 30.40 14.12
N PRO A 693 10.96 29.47 13.44
CA PRO A 693 11.30 28.17 14.00
C PRO A 693 12.26 28.31 15.19
N LYS A 694 12.02 27.53 16.25
CA LYS A 694 12.89 27.50 17.43
C LYS A 694 13.16 26.08 17.88
N LEU A 695 14.43 25.76 18.07
CA LEU A 695 14.88 24.49 18.62
C LEU A 695 14.29 24.31 20.03
N SER A 696 13.51 23.25 20.21
CA SER A 696 12.69 23.03 21.40
C SER A 696 12.88 21.63 21.94
N THR A 697 12.86 21.47 23.27
CA THR A 697 12.74 20.16 23.91
C THR A 697 11.27 19.72 23.85
N VAL A 698 11.03 18.57 23.22
CA VAL A 698 9.70 18.11 22.80
C VAL A 698 9.47 16.64 23.19
N VAL A 699 8.20 16.23 23.20
CA VAL A 699 7.74 14.85 23.42
C VAL A 699 6.71 14.46 22.36
N GLY A 700 6.66 13.18 21.98
CA GLY A 700 5.81 12.68 20.91
C GLY A 700 4.75 11.67 21.39
N GLU A 701 3.51 11.84 20.90
CA GLU A 701 2.40 10.88 21.11
C GLU A 701 2.05 10.19 19.78
N LEU A 702 1.64 8.92 19.77
CA LEU A 702 1.72 8.06 18.58
C LEU A 702 0.42 7.31 18.26
N GLY A 703 -0.30 7.66 17.20
CA GLY A 703 -1.72 7.30 17.01
C GLY A 703 -2.09 6.24 15.97
N ILE A 704 -2.16 4.96 16.27
CA ILE A 704 -2.21 3.86 15.29
C ILE A 704 -3.51 3.73 14.49
N TYR A 705 -3.47 4.08 13.18
CA TYR A 705 -4.58 3.93 12.25
C TYR A 705 -4.76 2.50 11.73
N GLY A 706 -6.02 2.09 11.69
CA GLY A 706 -6.46 1.00 10.84
C GLY A 706 -7.92 1.14 10.44
N THR A 707 -8.32 0.31 9.48
CA THR A 707 -9.69 0.17 9.00
C THR A 707 -10.14 -1.29 9.06
N LEU A 708 -11.31 -1.53 9.64
CA LEU A 708 -11.94 -2.84 9.69
C LEU A 708 -13.35 -2.74 9.08
N VAL A 709 -13.60 -3.52 8.03
CA VAL A 709 -14.94 -3.72 7.44
C VAL A 709 -15.47 -5.05 7.98
N GLY A 710 -16.63 -5.02 8.63
CA GLY A 710 -17.20 -6.19 9.30
C GLY A 710 -18.72 -6.17 9.35
N ASN A 711 -19.29 -7.35 9.61
CA ASN A 711 -20.72 -7.57 9.82
C ASN A 711 -21.02 -7.67 11.33
N ILE A 712 -21.86 -6.78 11.85
CA ILE A 712 -22.17 -6.67 13.28
C ILE A 712 -23.14 -7.76 13.80
N LEU A 713 -23.76 -8.55 12.91
CA LEU A 713 -24.71 -9.62 13.27
C LEU A 713 -24.06 -11.00 13.42
N ASP A 714 -23.02 -11.30 12.64
CA ASP A 714 -22.30 -12.58 12.71
C ASP A 714 -20.83 -12.44 13.19
N GLY A 715 -20.37 -11.21 13.42
CA GLY A 715 -19.00 -10.90 13.83
C GLY A 715 -17.94 -11.16 12.76
N SER A 716 -18.33 -11.47 11.52
CA SER A 716 -17.39 -11.72 10.42
C SER A 716 -16.71 -10.43 9.97
N VAL A 717 -15.44 -10.56 9.57
CA VAL A 717 -14.56 -9.46 9.18
C VAL A 717 -14.12 -9.68 7.74
N GLN A 718 -14.43 -8.73 6.86
CA GLN A 718 -14.09 -8.79 5.43
C GLN A 718 -12.78 -8.07 5.11
N HIS A 719 -12.40 -7.08 5.94
CA HIS A 719 -11.14 -6.32 5.86
C HIS A 719 -10.71 -5.93 7.27
N ASN A 720 -9.43 -6.01 7.60
CA ASN A 720 -8.84 -5.51 8.85
C ASN A 720 -7.35 -5.21 8.61
N VAL A 721 -7.02 -3.93 8.42
CA VAL A 721 -5.70 -3.50 7.96
C VAL A 721 -5.24 -2.26 8.71
N GLN A 722 -4.03 -2.34 9.29
CA GLN A 722 -3.28 -1.18 9.77
C GLN A 722 -2.67 -0.44 8.57
N SER A 723 -2.73 0.90 8.55
CA SER A 723 -2.06 1.71 7.52
C SER A 723 -1.99 3.20 7.84
N GLY A 724 -0.78 3.79 7.74
CA GLY A 724 -0.45 5.23 7.92
C GLY A 724 0.55 5.48 9.07
N HIS A 725 1.21 6.66 9.22
CA HIS A 725 1.98 7.04 10.45
C HIS A 725 2.34 8.56 10.73
N LEU A 726 2.62 8.95 12.00
CA LEU A 726 2.78 10.29 12.64
C LEU A 726 3.79 10.32 13.79
N LEU A 727 4.10 11.51 14.29
CA LEU A 727 4.45 11.73 15.69
C LEU A 727 3.72 12.99 16.21
N ARG A 728 3.09 12.94 17.40
CA ARG A 728 2.29 14.07 17.93
C ARG A 728 3.19 14.86 18.84
N THR A 729 4.08 15.57 18.19
CA THR A 729 5.10 16.35 18.86
C THR A 729 4.47 17.60 19.49
N LYS A 730 4.74 17.79 20.79
CA LYS A 730 4.37 18.94 21.63
C LYS A 730 5.58 19.36 22.48
N LEU A 731 5.58 20.56 23.03
CA LEU A 731 6.64 21.00 23.96
C LEU A 731 6.62 20.13 25.23
N ALA A 732 7.79 19.73 25.72
CA ALA A 732 7.89 18.77 26.84
C ALA A 732 7.22 19.27 28.14
N GLY A 733 7.20 20.58 28.37
CA GLY A 733 6.53 21.21 29.52
C GLY A 733 5.04 21.53 29.33
N VAL A 734 4.39 21.03 28.28
CA VAL A 734 2.97 21.30 27.99
C VAL A 734 2.15 20.01 28.08
N ASN A 735 1.20 19.97 29.02
CA ASN A 735 0.40 18.78 29.30
C ASN A 735 -0.45 18.32 28.08
N GLU A 736 -0.97 19.25 27.27
CA GLU A 736 -1.80 18.91 26.09
C GLU A 736 -1.05 19.00 24.75
N GLY A 737 -1.24 17.99 23.89
CA GLY A 737 -0.73 17.95 22.50
C GLY A 737 -1.78 18.29 21.43
N GLY A 738 -2.88 18.93 21.83
CA GLY A 738 -4.01 19.31 21.00
C GLY A 738 -3.60 20.16 19.80
N ILE A 739 -3.83 19.62 18.61
CA ILE A 739 -3.17 20.15 17.43
C ILE A 739 -4.01 21.29 16.83
N SER A 740 -5.30 21.06 16.61
CA SER A 740 -6.33 22.05 16.20
C SER A 740 -6.50 23.26 17.13
N VAL A 741 -5.82 23.25 18.29
CA VAL A 741 -5.80 24.33 19.30
C VAL A 741 -4.39 24.91 19.50
N GLY A 742 -3.44 24.61 18.60
CA GLY A 742 -2.10 25.19 18.57
C GLY A 742 -1.11 24.68 19.63
N THR A 743 -1.38 23.60 20.37
CA THR A 743 -0.45 23.09 21.40
C THR A 743 0.55 22.02 20.90
N GLY A 744 0.27 21.35 19.77
CA GLY A 744 1.21 20.46 19.06
C GLY A 744 1.34 20.75 17.56
N VAL A 745 2.34 20.18 16.86
CA VAL A 745 2.59 20.41 15.40
C VAL A 745 2.76 19.13 14.59
N GLY A 746 2.42 19.13 13.29
CA GLY A 746 2.61 17.99 12.37
C GLY A 746 4.03 17.41 12.43
N ASP A 747 4.17 16.08 12.57
CA ASP A 747 5.46 15.39 12.66
C ASP A 747 5.31 13.90 12.23
N SER A 748 6.42 13.22 11.95
CA SER A 748 6.51 11.79 11.58
C SER A 748 7.77 11.16 12.17
N PRO A 749 7.77 9.86 12.53
CA PRO A 749 8.92 9.21 13.14
C PRO A 749 10.12 9.11 12.19
N TYR A 750 11.30 9.04 12.82
CA TYR A 750 12.54 8.57 12.22
C TYR A 750 13.04 7.44 13.13
N LEU A 751 13.13 6.23 12.59
CA LEU A 751 13.50 5.02 13.34
C LEU A 751 15.02 4.99 13.57
N PHE A 752 15.47 4.39 14.67
CA PHE A 752 16.87 4.33 15.09
C PHE A 752 17.16 3.02 15.82
#